data_AF-A0A1C5CUJ3-F1
#
_entry.id   AF-A0A1C5CUJ3-F1
#
_cell.length_a   1.000
_cell.length_b   1.000
_cell.length_c   1.000
_cell.angle_alpha   90.00
_cell.angle_beta   90.00
_cell.angle_gamma   90.00
#
_symmetry.space_group_name_H-M   'P 1'
#
loop_
_entity.id
_entity.type
_entity.pdbx_description
1 polymer ?
#
loop_
_entity_poly.entity_id
_entity_poly.type
_entity_poly.pdbx_seq_one_letter_code
_entity_poly.pdbx_strand_id
1 'polypeptide(L)'
;MEPSIPDRRTGHTDHDTPQRGDHAGGERIGPYRVLATLDVPEHADDARRCLARDVRTGRAVVLTLPHAAFADDAGYRVRFRAEAENSRRLHGPWVAPVVDVAPPDAGLPWVAHGCFPALTLPAALAAHGGPFPEDTVRALGVALAETLAVAHANGLVHAGISPQALLLTRDGPRLTGYGLIRAATGSRPSTPHGSRPETSHTGRPAMGHGGPAGTPPEQRAGEPPRPYGDVYALGAVLAYAVTGRKDAGPAALPPGLREPIAACLSPDPAHRPQPAALAREFRSTTAPLSPGRMPHAVETALAEQAAHHPADTLPPQLTEPADHPLSAGPGPSRRSMAVTALTGAVGLALGIGGTALWRAVADDAPAPPKPLALRGVAPAPLWRRRFEAEIDGPPLLWGNSRLLVPGKGEVTAVRLRDGKKMWTRDNVWGVGDLSPLGGDLVLKGGIREFMALSARTGQVKWVERAYDGEKRPRFRYPLAADGRTLWFLARDQNQEKTATVVAYDLKTRKERWRTSVPGGFGGYDEHSAVLREDSLLLSNRSESGPNEPWTYLALGRRDGAKLWTRTYKGILAVADDPTEIVSGDLLITIASDVVSAHEISSGRRRWRFSCEDFVYTDGALHGRTLYVTDGDAVTYAIDVARGRLRWRRRAAVDAASPMSESETALSHSGRTVFQINASEVEALDAADGSLRWRFAPAADGASAGALSGSVLSVPGVALVRNDQAFYALPVD
;
A
#
# COMPACT_ATOMS: atom_id res chain seq x y z
N MET A 1 14.41 -87.47 -6.57
CA MET A 1 15.46 -86.52 -6.15
C MET A 1 14.74 -85.25 -5.76
N GLU A 2 15.11 -84.62 -4.64
CA GLU A 2 14.47 -83.39 -4.09
C GLU A 2 13.00 -83.53 -3.60
N PRO A 3 12.50 -82.63 -2.71
CA PRO A 3 11.56 -83.03 -1.66
C PRO A 3 10.25 -82.22 -1.55
N SER A 4 9.43 -82.62 -0.57
CA SER A 4 8.08 -82.12 -0.22
C SER A 4 8.03 -80.72 0.41
N ILE A 5 6.85 -80.08 0.37
CA ILE A 5 6.23 -79.30 1.48
C ILE A 5 4.69 -79.18 1.27
N PRO A 6 3.83 -79.06 2.31
CA PRO A 6 2.43 -79.48 2.23
C PRO A 6 1.33 -78.41 2.54
N ASP A 7 0.11 -78.91 2.79
CA ASP A 7 -1.22 -78.30 2.63
C ASP A 7 -1.80 -77.51 3.85
N ARG A 8 -2.68 -76.54 3.53
CA ARG A 8 -3.89 -76.06 4.25
C ARG A 8 -3.93 -75.32 5.61
N ARG A 9 -4.98 -74.47 5.66
CA ARG A 9 -5.95 -74.15 6.74
C ARG A 9 -5.76 -72.93 7.68
N THR A 10 -6.52 -71.89 7.36
CA THR A 10 -7.51 -71.18 8.24
C THR A 10 -7.18 -70.92 9.72
N GLY A 11 -7.05 -69.64 10.07
CA GLY A 11 -7.32 -69.08 11.41
C GLY A 11 -8.51 -68.11 11.38
N HIS A 12 -9.16 -67.88 12.51
CA HIS A 12 -10.31 -66.96 12.67
C HIS A 12 -9.90 -65.67 13.39
N THR A 13 -10.83 -64.72 13.48
CA THR A 13 -10.68 -63.35 14.01
C THR A 13 -10.03 -63.26 15.39
N ASP A 14 -9.31 -62.16 15.62
CA ASP A 14 -9.37 -61.44 16.90
C ASP A 14 -9.45 -59.92 16.66
N HIS A 15 -9.89 -59.15 17.65
CA HIS A 15 -10.11 -57.71 17.56
C HIS A 15 -8.82 -56.92 17.77
N ASP A 16 -8.23 -56.36 16.70
CA ASP A 16 -7.21 -55.33 16.86
C ASP A 16 -7.85 -53.93 16.93
N THR A 17 -7.55 -53.20 18.01
CA THR A 17 -8.02 -51.83 18.23
C THR A 17 -6.98 -50.89 17.65
N PRO A 18 -7.33 -49.89 16.80
CA PRO A 18 -6.35 -49.03 16.17
C PRO A 18 -5.53 -48.29 17.22
N GLN A 19 -4.28 -48.75 17.42
CA GLN A 19 -3.37 -48.16 18.39
C GLN A 19 -3.13 -46.70 18.04
N ARG A 20 -3.33 -45.80 19.02
CA ARG A 20 -2.87 -44.41 18.89
C ARG A 20 -1.34 -44.41 18.85
N GLY A 21 -0.78 -44.37 17.64
CA GLY A 21 0.65 -44.14 17.42
C GLY A 21 1.01 -42.74 17.94
N ASP A 22 1.59 -42.68 19.14
CA ASP A 22 1.89 -41.43 19.85
C ASP A 22 3.17 -40.76 19.30
N HIS A 23 3.12 -40.39 18.03
CA HIS A 23 4.20 -39.68 17.34
C HIS A 23 4.20 -38.19 17.72
N ALA A 24 4.75 -37.91 18.89
CA ALA A 24 4.96 -36.57 19.45
C ALA A 24 6.00 -35.73 18.67
N GLY A 25 5.76 -35.49 17.38
CA GLY A 25 6.70 -34.85 16.45
C GLY A 25 6.06 -34.33 15.15
N GLY A 26 4.79 -33.93 15.19
CA GLY A 26 4.04 -33.48 14.00
C GLY A 26 4.68 -32.30 13.26
N GLU A 27 4.57 -32.31 11.93
CA GLU A 27 5.15 -31.33 10.99
C GLU A 27 4.82 -29.88 11.39
N ARG A 28 5.79 -28.97 11.25
CA ARG A 28 5.65 -27.56 11.64
C ARG A 28 5.78 -26.63 10.44
N ILE A 29 4.76 -25.82 10.22
CA ILE A 29 4.68 -24.82 9.16
C ILE A 29 4.58 -23.43 9.82
N GLY A 30 5.69 -22.69 9.88
CA GLY A 30 5.75 -21.39 10.57
C GLY A 30 5.41 -21.51 12.07
N PRO A 31 4.43 -20.76 12.60
CA PRO A 31 3.96 -20.91 13.98
C PRO A 31 2.96 -22.07 14.17
N TYR A 32 2.63 -22.85 13.15
CA TYR A 32 1.60 -23.88 13.22
C TYR A 32 2.17 -25.30 13.28
N ARG A 33 1.66 -26.12 14.20
CA ARG A 33 1.89 -27.58 14.24
C ARG A 33 0.73 -28.27 13.54
N VAL A 34 1.00 -29.03 12.48
CA VAL A 34 -0.02 -29.82 11.77
C VAL A 34 -0.57 -30.91 12.70
N LEU A 35 -1.89 -31.06 12.71
CA LEU A 35 -2.62 -32.09 13.46
C LEU A 35 -3.15 -33.19 12.53
N ALA A 36 -3.71 -32.82 11.37
CA ALA A 36 -4.23 -33.75 10.36
C ALA A 36 -4.29 -33.09 8.98
N THR A 37 -4.03 -33.85 7.91
CA THR A 37 -4.35 -33.44 6.54
C THR A 37 -5.86 -33.60 6.31
N LEU A 38 -6.49 -32.62 5.66
CA LEU A 38 -7.93 -32.59 5.42
C LEU A 38 -8.33 -33.04 4.00
N ASP A 39 -7.40 -32.94 3.04
CA ASP A 39 -7.62 -33.38 1.66
C ASP A 39 -7.13 -34.82 1.44
N VAL A 40 -7.97 -35.64 0.80
CA VAL A 40 -7.54 -36.92 0.22
C VAL A 40 -6.73 -36.61 -1.06
N PRO A 41 -5.53 -37.20 -1.26
CA PRO A 41 -4.64 -36.84 -2.37
C PRO A 41 -5.27 -36.88 -3.77
N GLU A 42 -6.21 -37.80 -4.01
CA GLU A 42 -6.92 -37.97 -5.30
C GLU A 42 -7.95 -36.87 -5.60
N HIS A 43 -8.28 -36.03 -4.61
CA HIS A 43 -9.36 -35.04 -4.68
C HIS A 43 -8.87 -33.60 -4.47
N ALA A 44 -7.56 -33.40 -4.35
CA ALA A 44 -6.90 -32.13 -4.05
C ALA A 44 -6.70 -31.25 -5.33
N ASP A 45 -7.78 -31.05 -6.11
CA ASP A 45 -7.77 -30.46 -7.46
C ASP A 45 -6.96 -29.14 -7.58
N ASP A 46 -6.92 -28.31 -6.52
CA ASP A 46 -6.38 -26.93 -6.54
C ASP A 46 -5.26 -26.64 -5.50
N ALA A 47 -5.28 -27.27 -4.32
CA ALA A 47 -4.41 -26.96 -3.17
C ALA A 47 -4.34 -28.11 -2.16
N ARG A 48 -3.45 -28.03 -1.15
CA ARG A 48 -3.44 -28.93 0.02
C ARG A 48 -3.94 -28.20 1.28
N ARG A 49 -4.85 -28.80 2.03
CA ARG A 49 -5.36 -28.26 3.31
C ARG A 49 -5.04 -29.18 4.48
N CYS A 50 -4.71 -28.58 5.61
CA CYS A 50 -4.51 -29.31 6.87
C CYS A 50 -5.06 -28.53 8.08
N LEU A 51 -5.58 -29.29 9.04
CA LEU A 51 -5.89 -28.81 10.37
C LEU A 51 -4.58 -28.67 11.14
N ALA A 52 -4.34 -27.50 11.72
CA ALA A 52 -3.14 -27.21 12.49
C ALA A 52 -3.48 -26.43 13.77
N ARG A 53 -2.57 -26.45 14.75
CA ARG A 53 -2.66 -25.65 15.98
C ARG A 53 -1.57 -24.59 16.00
N ASP A 54 -1.95 -23.34 16.22
CA ASP A 54 -1.02 -22.23 16.44
C ASP A 54 -0.29 -22.42 17.77
N VAL A 55 1.03 -22.52 17.75
CA VAL A 55 1.83 -22.70 18.98
C VAL A 55 1.94 -21.41 19.81
N ARG A 56 1.56 -20.25 19.26
CA ARG A 56 1.52 -18.95 19.95
C ARG A 56 0.23 -18.78 20.76
N THR A 57 -0.90 -19.11 20.15
CA THR A 57 -2.26 -18.81 20.67
C THR A 57 -3.02 -20.04 21.15
N GLY A 58 -2.49 -21.25 20.89
CA GLY A 58 -3.15 -22.52 21.15
C GLY A 58 -4.34 -22.83 20.23
N ARG A 59 -4.78 -21.91 19.38
CA ARG A 59 -6.01 -22.04 18.57
C ARG A 59 -5.84 -23.01 17.39
N ALA A 60 -6.92 -23.66 17.01
CA ALA A 60 -7.01 -24.44 15.78
C ALA A 60 -7.23 -23.53 14.55
N VAL A 61 -6.56 -23.84 13.45
CA VAL A 61 -6.68 -23.17 12.14
C VAL A 61 -6.72 -24.19 11.01
N VAL A 62 -7.27 -23.80 9.86
CA VAL A 62 -7.15 -24.55 8.61
C VAL A 62 -6.14 -23.85 7.71
N LEU A 63 -4.97 -24.47 7.55
CA LEU A 63 -3.95 -24.00 6.60
C LEU A 63 -4.33 -24.43 5.18
N THR A 64 -4.11 -23.53 4.21
CA THR A 64 -4.11 -23.83 2.78
C THR A 64 -2.69 -23.62 2.25
N LEU A 65 -2.15 -24.66 1.61
CA LEU A 65 -0.76 -24.80 1.19
C LEU A 65 -0.67 -25.04 -0.33
N PRO A 66 0.46 -24.70 -0.97
CA PRO A 66 0.82 -25.15 -2.31
C PRO A 66 0.50 -26.63 -2.56
N HIS A 67 -0.18 -26.92 -3.68
CA HIS A 67 -0.38 -28.29 -4.12
C HIS A 67 0.99 -28.98 -4.36
N ALA A 68 1.12 -30.25 -3.98
CA ALA A 68 2.41 -30.93 -3.91
C ALA A 68 3.19 -30.89 -5.24
N ALA A 69 2.51 -31.14 -6.36
CA ALA A 69 3.10 -31.15 -7.70
C ALA A 69 3.65 -29.77 -8.18
N PHE A 70 3.36 -28.68 -7.47
CA PHE A 70 3.84 -27.33 -7.77
C PHE A 70 4.60 -26.68 -6.60
N ALA A 71 4.76 -27.37 -5.47
CA ALA A 71 5.40 -26.82 -4.27
C ALA A 71 6.85 -26.41 -4.53
N ASP A 72 7.57 -27.15 -5.37
CA ASP A 72 8.98 -26.90 -5.70
C ASP A 72 9.18 -25.81 -6.78
N ASP A 73 8.15 -25.44 -7.55
CA ASP A 73 8.23 -24.33 -8.51
C ASP A 73 8.29 -22.98 -7.78
N ALA A 74 9.48 -22.37 -7.77
CA ALA A 74 9.70 -21.04 -7.18
C ALA A 74 8.77 -19.96 -7.77
N GLY A 75 8.45 -20.06 -9.07
CA GLY A 75 7.51 -19.14 -9.72
C GLY A 75 6.07 -19.34 -9.23
N TYR A 76 5.66 -20.59 -8.99
CA TYR A 76 4.36 -20.89 -8.35
C TYR A 76 4.35 -20.39 -6.91
N ARG A 77 5.40 -20.62 -6.10
CA ARG A 77 5.48 -20.11 -4.72
C ARG A 77 5.36 -18.58 -4.66
N VAL A 78 6.02 -17.85 -5.56
CA VAL A 78 5.92 -16.38 -5.65
C VAL A 78 4.48 -15.94 -5.98
N ARG A 79 3.84 -16.54 -6.99
CA ARG A 79 2.44 -16.21 -7.32
C ARG A 79 1.49 -16.58 -6.17
N PHE A 80 1.60 -17.79 -5.62
CA PHE A 80 0.80 -18.24 -4.48
C PHE A 80 0.93 -17.31 -3.27
N ARG A 81 2.12 -16.77 -2.97
CA ARG A 81 2.29 -15.78 -1.90
C ARG A 81 1.58 -14.46 -2.22
N ALA A 82 1.65 -13.97 -3.46
CA ALA A 82 0.92 -12.77 -3.87
C ALA A 82 -0.61 -12.96 -3.76
N GLU A 83 -1.12 -14.16 -4.05
CA GLU A 83 -2.54 -14.49 -3.85
C GLU A 83 -2.90 -14.67 -2.36
N ALA A 84 -2.02 -15.27 -1.56
CA ALA A 84 -2.17 -15.38 -0.12
C ALA A 84 -2.36 -14.01 0.54
N GLU A 85 -1.50 -13.03 0.23
CA GLU A 85 -1.66 -11.66 0.75
C GLU A 85 -2.92 -10.97 0.21
N ASN A 86 -3.25 -11.13 -1.08
CA ASN A 86 -4.48 -10.57 -1.61
C ASN A 86 -5.76 -11.21 -1.04
N SER A 87 -5.70 -12.46 -0.53
CA SER A 87 -6.83 -13.10 0.13
C SER A 87 -7.28 -12.36 1.40
N ARG A 88 -6.35 -11.67 2.09
CA ARG A 88 -6.66 -10.78 3.23
C ARG A 88 -7.64 -9.66 2.88
N ARG A 89 -7.82 -9.34 1.59
CA ARG A 89 -8.69 -8.26 1.08
C ARG A 89 -10.13 -8.72 0.80
N LEU A 90 -10.42 -10.03 0.87
CA LEU A 90 -11.78 -10.53 0.78
C LEU A 90 -12.48 -10.41 2.14
N HIS A 91 -13.59 -9.68 2.17
CA HIS A 91 -14.43 -9.53 3.36
C HIS A 91 -15.90 -9.69 2.98
N GLY A 92 -16.66 -10.38 3.83
CA GLY A 92 -18.09 -10.61 3.66
C GLY A 92 -18.58 -11.80 4.49
N PRO A 93 -19.90 -11.94 4.73
CA PRO A 93 -20.45 -13.03 5.55
C PRO A 93 -20.20 -14.42 4.96
N TRP A 94 -19.99 -14.53 3.66
CA TRP A 94 -19.83 -15.79 2.92
C TRP A 94 -18.38 -16.10 2.52
N VAL A 95 -17.39 -15.41 3.10
CA VAL A 95 -15.95 -15.68 2.91
C VAL A 95 -15.39 -16.33 4.19
N ALA A 96 -14.49 -17.30 4.05
CA ALA A 96 -13.80 -17.86 5.21
C ALA A 96 -12.82 -16.83 5.81
N PRO A 97 -12.86 -16.54 7.13
CA PRO A 97 -11.99 -15.54 7.73
C PRO A 97 -10.52 -15.97 7.68
N VAL A 98 -9.71 -15.20 6.96
CA VAL A 98 -8.24 -15.29 6.98
C VAL A 98 -7.75 -14.72 8.31
N VAL A 99 -7.00 -15.54 9.05
CA VAL A 99 -6.43 -15.23 10.38
C VAL A 99 -4.98 -14.77 10.26
N ASP A 100 -4.22 -15.38 9.36
CA ASP A 100 -2.78 -15.14 9.19
C ASP A 100 -2.33 -15.63 7.79
N VAL A 101 -1.22 -15.12 7.25
CA VAL A 101 -0.62 -15.66 6.01
C VAL A 101 0.91 -15.66 6.09
N ALA A 102 1.56 -16.49 5.29
CA ALA A 102 3.01 -16.69 5.34
C ALA A 102 3.83 -15.42 5.05
N PRO A 103 4.79 -15.05 5.92
CA PRO A 103 5.64 -13.89 5.68
C PRO A 103 6.55 -14.06 4.44
N PRO A 104 7.14 -12.96 3.91
CA PRO A 104 7.88 -12.96 2.64
C PRO A 104 9.11 -13.88 2.59
N ASP A 105 9.68 -14.23 3.73
CA ASP A 105 10.84 -15.11 3.89
C ASP A 105 10.46 -16.60 4.04
N ALA A 106 9.21 -16.92 4.38
CA ALA A 106 8.77 -18.29 4.65
C ALA A 106 8.97 -19.22 3.43
N GLY A 107 9.79 -20.26 3.59
CA GLY A 107 10.20 -21.16 2.51
C GLY A 107 9.05 -21.86 1.76
N LEU A 108 7.93 -22.12 2.46
CA LEU A 108 6.66 -22.51 1.87
C LEU A 108 5.59 -21.46 2.22
N PRO A 109 4.92 -20.83 1.23
CA PRO A 109 3.81 -19.92 1.51
C PRO A 109 2.56 -20.69 1.95
N TRP A 110 1.67 -20.03 2.70
CA TRP A 110 0.44 -20.60 3.26
C TRP A 110 -0.56 -19.50 3.61
N VAL A 111 -1.85 -19.87 3.68
CA VAL A 111 -2.95 -19.03 4.23
C VAL A 111 -3.58 -19.78 5.39
N ALA A 112 -3.67 -19.16 6.56
CA ALA A 112 -4.36 -19.71 7.72
C ALA A 112 -5.78 -19.12 7.83
N HIS A 113 -6.79 -19.98 7.78
CA HIS A 113 -8.19 -19.61 8.03
C HIS A 113 -8.59 -20.03 9.44
N GLY A 114 -9.60 -19.37 10.02
CA GLY A 114 -10.20 -19.82 11.28
C GLY A 114 -10.75 -21.25 11.15
N CYS A 115 -10.57 -22.08 12.17
CA CYS A 115 -11.15 -23.42 12.20
C CYS A 115 -12.60 -23.37 12.72
N PHE A 116 -13.55 -23.92 11.96
CA PHE A 116 -14.96 -24.03 12.32
C PHE A 116 -15.56 -25.31 11.69
N PRO A 117 -16.64 -25.90 12.25
CA PRO A 117 -17.31 -27.05 11.66
C PRO A 117 -17.82 -26.73 10.25
N ALA A 118 -17.34 -27.49 9.27
CA ALA A 118 -17.63 -27.27 7.87
C ALA A 118 -17.39 -28.54 7.03
N LEU A 119 -18.24 -28.72 6.01
CA LEU A 119 -18.10 -29.74 4.98
C LEU A 119 -17.79 -29.07 3.64
N THR A 120 -16.97 -29.68 2.79
CA THR A 120 -16.86 -29.26 1.37
C THR A 120 -18.15 -29.62 0.63
N LEU A 121 -18.46 -28.96 -0.50
CA LEU A 121 -19.68 -29.29 -1.25
C LEU A 121 -19.79 -30.80 -1.61
N PRO A 122 -18.73 -31.51 -2.09
CA PRO A 122 -18.78 -32.96 -2.29
C PRO A 122 -19.14 -33.76 -1.03
N ALA A 123 -18.56 -33.41 0.13
CA ALA A 123 -18.83 -34.10 1.39
C ALA A 123 -20.26 -33.85 1.88
N ALA A 124 -20.79 -32.64 1.69
CA ALA A 124 -22.17 -32.29 2.04
C ALA A 124 -23.19 -32.97 1.11
N LEU A 125 -22.90 -33.13 -0.19
CA LEU A 125 -23.72 -33.92 -1.11
C LEU A 125 -23.73 -35.41 -0.73
N ALA A 126 -22.59 -35.96 -0.28
CA ALA A 126 -22.51 -37.32 0.22
C ALA A 126 -23.33 -37.51 1.51
N ALA A 127 -23.19 -36.59 2.49
CA ALA A 127 -23.99 -36.59 3.72
C ALA A 127 -25.51 -36.43 3.46
N HIS A 128 -25.89 -35.68 2.41
CA HIS A 128 -27.27 -35.53 1.96
C HIS A 128 -27.81 -36.77 1.21
N GLY A 129 -26.94 -37.71 0.81
CA GLY A 129 -27.32 -38.87 0.01
C GLY A 129 -27.58 -38.56 -1.48
N GLY A 130 -27.19 -37.38 -1.97
CA GLY A 130 -27.40 -36.99 -3.37
C GLY A 130 -27.45 -35.48 -3.61
N PRO A 131 -27.84 -35.05 -4.83
CA PRO A 131 -27.95 -33.65 -5.23
C PRO A 131 -28.88 -32.83 -4.32
N PHE A 132 -28.60 -31.54 -4.15
CA PHE A 132 -29.42 -30.65 -3.32
C PHE A 132 -30.74 -30.23 -3.99
N PRO A 133 -31.80 -29.93 -3.20
CA PRO A 133 -33.02 -29.31 -3.70
C PRO A 133 -32.78 -27.95 -4.38
N GLU A 134 -33.66 -27.58 -5.31
CA GLU A 134 -33.57 -26.32 -6.06
C GLU A 134 -33.45 -25.09 -5.13
N ASP A 135 -34.26 -25.02 -4.07
CA ASP A 135 -34.25 -23.88 -3.12
C ASP A 135 -32.91 -23.73 -2.38
N THR A 136 -32.26 -24.85 -2.04
CA THR A 136 -30.92 -24.84 -1.43
C THR A 136 -29.88 -24.32 -2.42
N VAL A 137 -29.96 -24.74 -3.69
CA VAL A 137 -29.03 -24.28 -4.73
C VAL A 137 -29.28 -22.81 -5.08
N ARG A 138 -30.53 -22.33 -5.05
CA ARG A 138 -30.86 -20.89 -5.13
C ARG A 138 -30.23 -20.11 -3.99
N ALA A 139 -30.36 -20.57 -2.74
CA ALA A 139 -29.78 -19.88 -1.58
C ALA A 139 -28.24 -19.81 -1.66
N LEU A 140 -27.57 -20.89 -2.09
CA LEU A 140 -26.13 -20.88 -2.38
C LEU A 140 -25.78 -19.92 -3.53
N GLY A 141 -26.58 -19.92 -4.60
CA GLY A 141 -26.43 -19.03 -5.74
C GLY A 141 -26.51 -17.55 -5.37
N VAL A 142 -27.46 -17.16 -4.50
CA VAL A 142 -27.56 -15.80 -3.97
C VAL A 142 -26.29 -15.41 -3.20
N ALA A 143 -25.91 -16.21 -2.19
CA ALA A 143 -24.78 -15.90 -1.32
C ALA A 143 -23.45 -15.78 -2.08
N LEU A 144 -23.20 -16.69 -3.04
CA LEU A 144 -21.98 -16.66 -3.83
C LEU A 144 -22.00 -15.54 -4.89
N ALA A 145 -23.13 -15.27 -5.53
CA ALA A 145 -23.25 -14.18 -6.49
C ALA A 145 -23.16 -12.78 -5.82
N GLU A 146 -23.65 -12.63 -4.58
CA GLU A 146 -23.37 -11.45 -3.73
C GLU A 146 -21.87 -11.29 -3.46
N THR A 147 -21.20 -12.39 -3.07
CA THR A 147 -19.77 -12.39 -2.76
C THR A 147 -18.93 -11.96 -3.96
N LEU A 148 -19.27 -12.47 -5.15
CA LEU A 148 -18.62 -12.06 -6.40
C LEU A 148 -18.97 -10.61 -6.78
N ALA A 149 -20.21 -10.16 -6.60
CA ALA A 149 -20.56 -8.75 -6.83
C ALA A 149 -19.70 -7.79 -5.97
N VAL A 150 -19.50 -8.13 -4.68
CA VAL A 150 -18.63 -7.35 -3.77
C VAL A 150 -17.17 -7.44 -4.19
N ALA A 151 -16.64 -8.65 -4.46
CA ALA A 151 -15.25 -8.83 -4.86
C ALA A 151 -14.92 -8.10 -6.17
N HIS A 152 -15.76 -8.26 -7.21
CA HIS A 152 -15.58 -7.66 -8.52
C HIS A 152 -15.69 -6.12 -8.47
N ALA A 153 -16.60 -5.57 -7.64
CA ALA A 153 -16.68 -4.13 -7.41
C ALA A 153 -15.43 -3.55 -6.71
N ASN A 154 -14.69 -4.37 -5.95
CA ASN A 154 -13.40 -4.02 -5.34
C ASN A 154 -12.19 -4.33 -6.25
N GLY A 155 -12.43 -4.72 -7.52
CA GLY A 155 -11.37 -5.08 -8.47
C GLY A 155 -10.67 -6.41 -8.17
N LEU A 156 -11.22 -7.23 -7.27
CA LEU A 156 -10.72 -8.58 -6.97
C LEU A 156 -11.37 -9.59 -7.91
N VAL A 157 -10.62 -10.62 -8.32
CA VAL A 157 -11.12 -11.76 -9.12
C VAL A 157 -10.75 -13.01 -8.37
N HIS A 158 -11.74 -13.84 -8.03
CA HIS A 158 -11.55 -14.96 -7.11
C HIS A 158 -10.61 -16.03 -7.68
N ALA A 159 -10.74 -16.40 -8.95
CA ALA A 159 -9.82 -17.27 -9.68
C ALA A 159 -9.42 -18.55 -8.91
N GLY A 160 -10.42 -19.23 -8.33
CA GLY A 160 -10.24 -20.35 -7.40
C GLY A 160 -11.55 -20.88 -6.84
N ILE A 161 -12.64 -20.76 -7.61
CA ILE A 161 -13.97 -21.26 -7.23
C ILE A 161 -14.08 -22.69 -7.74
N SER A 162 -14.20 -23.64 -6.83
CA SER A 162 -14.39 -25.06 -7.13
C SER A 162 -15.28 -25.70 -6.06
N PRO A 163 -15.83 -26.91 -6.27
CA PRO A 163 -16.59 -27.62 -5.24
C PRO A 163 -15.77 -27.88 -3.95
N GLN A 164 -14.44 -27.95 -4.05
CA GLN A 164 -13.56 -28.05 -2.89
C GLN A 164 -13.41 -26.72 -2.16
N ALA A 165 -13.29 -25.61 -2.90
CA ALA A 165 -13.13 -24.27 -2.34
C ALA A 165 -14.40 -23.75 -1.62
N LEU A 166 -15.57 -24.31 -1.94
CA LEU A 166 -16.83 -24.03 -1.25
C LEU A 166 -16.99 -24.90 0.00
N LEU A 167 -16.87 -24.27 1.18
CA LEU A 167 -17.25 -24.87 2.45
C LEU A 167 -18.70 -24.51 2.79
N LEU A 168 -19.42 -25.44 3.41
CA LEU A 168 -20.78 -25.27 3.93
C LEU A 168 -20.75 -25.41 5.45
N THR A 169 -21.32 -24.44 6.15
CA THR A 169 -21.44 -24.41 7.61
C THR A 169 -22.93 -24.32 8.00
N ARG A 170 -23.21 -24.43 9.31
CA ARG A 170 -24.56 -24.21 9.85
C ARG A 170 -25.10 -22.81 9.52
N ASP A 171 -24.20 -21.84 9.41
CA ASP A 171 -24.49 -20.43 9.13
C ASP A 171 -24.22 -20.10 7.64
N GLY A 172 -24.39 -21.08 6.74
CA GLY A 172 -24.31 -20.92 5.30
C GLY A 172 -22.93 -21.16 4.67
N PRO A 173 -22.75 -20.79 3.39
CA PRO A 173 -21.51 -21.04 2.67
C PRO A 173 -20.35 -20.15 3.16
N ARG A 174 -19.12 -20.67 3.05
CA ARG A 174 -17.87 -19.93 3.22
C ARG A 174 -16.92 -20.28 2.07
N LEU A 175 -16.60 -19.30 1.23
CA LEU A 175 -15.68 -19.47 0.12
C LEU A 175 -14.21 -19.36 0.61
N THR A 176 -13.35 -20.26 0.12
CA THR A 176 -11.91 -20.33 0.40
C THR A 176 -11.12 -20.35 -0.93
N GLY A 177 -9.78 -20.39 -0.89
CA GLY A 177 -8.99 -20.71 -2.09
C GLY A 177 -8.86 -19.56 -3.10
N TYR A 178 -8.84 -18.31 -2.63
CA TYR A 178 -8.60 -17.15 -3.48
C TYR A 178 -7.28 -17.28 -4.27
N GLY A 179 -7.36 -17.02 -5.58
CA GLY A 179 -6.24 -16.96 -6.51
C GLY A 179 -5.58 -18.29 -6.86
N LEU A 180 -6.06 -19.45 -6.39
CA LEU A 180 -5.40 -20.75 -6.62
C LEU A 180 -5.15 -21.07 -8.10
N ILE A 181 -6.13 -20.85 -8.97
CA ILE A 181 -5.96 -21.04 -10.42
C ILE A 181 -4.97 -20.01 -10.98
N ARG A 182 -5.04 -18.75 -10.54
CA ARG A 182 -4.11 -17.68 -10.96
C ARG A 182 -2.66 -17.95 -10.54
N ALA A 183 -2.46 -18.60 -9.40
CA ALA A 183 -1.15 -19.10 -8.97
C ALA A 183 -0.68 -20.29 -9.81
N ALA A 184 -1.57 -21.25 -10.13
CA ALA A 184 -1.26 -22.38 -11.00
C ALA A 184 -0.91 -21.97 -12.44
N THR A 185 -1.68 -21.05 -13.04
CA THR A 185 -1.44 -20.56 -14.40
C THR A 185 -0.16 -19.73 -14.47
N GLY A 186 0.85 -20.24 -15.17
CA GLY A 186 2.05 -19.47 -15.52
C GLY A 186 1.77 -18.45 -16.63
N SER A 187 1.18 -17.31 -16.29
CA SER A 187 0.85 -16.25 -17.25
C SER A 187 2.10 -15.68 -17.95
N ARG A 188 2.40 -16.17 -19.16
CA ARG A 188 3.27 -15.45 -20.10
C ARG A 188 2.58 -14.15 -20.56
N PRO A 189 3.31 -13.04 -20.74
CA PRO A 189 2.81 -11.90 -21.49
C PRO A 189 2.44 -12.32 -22.93
N SER A 190 1.22 -12.02 -23.36
CA SER A 190 0.74 -12.30 -24.72
C SER A 190 1.37 -11.31 -25.71
N THR A 191 2.40 -11.75 -26.43
CA THR A 191 3.08 -10.94 -27.46
C THR A 191 2.25 -10.89 -28.75
N PRO A 192 1.84 -9.70 -29.26
CA PRO A 192 0.98 -9.58 -30.43
C PRO A 192 1.77 -9.65 -31.75
N HIS A 193 2.35 -10.81 -32.06
CA HIS A 193 2.72 -11.18 -33.43
C HIS A 193 2.61 -12.69 -33.65
N GLY A 194 2.16 -13.08 -34.84
CA GLY A 194 1.87 -14.46 -35.18
C GLY A 194 3.11 -15.25 -35.59
N SER A 195 3.61 -16.10 -34.69
CA SER A 195 4.45 -17.25 -35.05
C SER A 195 3.66 -18.53 -34.84
N ARG A 196 3.76 -19.47 -35.79
CA ARG A 196 3.21 -20.84 -35.62
C ARG A 196 3.94 -21.57 -34.48
N PRO A 197 3.32 -22.56 -33.83
CA PRO A 197 3.86 -23.17 -32.63
C PRO A 197 5.15 -23.96 -32.92
N GLU A 198 6.25 -23.53 -32.32
CA GLU A 198 7.48 -24.34 -32.23
C GLU A 198 7.36 -25.31 -31.06
N THR A 199 7.60 -26.59 -31.33
CA THR A 199 7.44 -27.70 -30.38
C THR A 199 8.64 -27.81 -29.44
N SER A 200 8.82 -26.84 -28.54
CA SER A 200 9.83 -26.88 -27.48
C SER A 200 9.38 -27.79 -26.33
N HIS A 201 9.61 -29.11 -26.47
CA HIS A 201 9.32 -30.10 -25.43
C HIS A 201 10.32 -30.02 -24.26
N THR A 202 10.09 -29.12 -23.30
CA THR A 202 10.70 -29.20 -21.96
C THR A 202 9.60 -29.40 -20.91
N GLY A 203 9.71 -30.49 -20.15
CA GLY A 203 8.61 -31.04 -19.37
C GLY A 203 8.19 -30.21 -18.16
N ARG A 204 7.11 -29.46 -18.30
CA ARG A 204 6.17 -29.15 -17.20
C ARG A 204 4.78 -29.62 -17.63
N PRO A 205 3.96 -30.18 -16.72
CA PRO A 205 2.57 -30.48 -17.05
C PRO A 205 1.82 -29.16 -17.30
N ALA A 206 1.48 -28.91 -18.57
CA ALA A 206 0.22 -28.21 -18.84
C ALA A 206 -0.91 -29.05 -18.25
N MET A 207 -1.96 -28.42 -17.70
CA MET A 207 -3.11 -29.16 -17.14
C MET A 207 -3.78 -29.96 -18.28
N GLY A 208 -3.49 -31.25 -18.33
CA GLY A 208 -3.53 -32.05 -19.56
C GLY A 208 -4.94 -32.37 -20.03
N HIS A 209 -5.53 -31.50 -20.84
CA HIS A 209 -6.87 -31.66 -21.44
C HIS A 209 -7.97 -32.03 -20.40
N GLY A 210 -7.77 -31.58 -19.17
CA GLY A 210 -8.51 -31.99 -17.97
C GLY A 210 -8.16 -31.11 -16.77
N GLY A 211 -8.25 -29.80 -16.95
CA GLY A 211 -8.13 -28.86 -15.83
C GLY A 211 -9.31 -28.98 -14.83
N PRO A 212 -9.21 -28.38 -13.63
CA PRO A 212 -10.20 -28.54 -12.56
C PRO A 212 -11.65 -28.36 -13.03
N ALA A 213 -12.57 -29.14 -12.45
CA ALA A 213 -13.97 -29.12 -12.84
C ALA A 213 -14.57 -27.72 -12.62
N GLY A 214 -15.12 -27.13 -13.68
CA GLY A 214 -15.58 -25.74 -13.69
C GLY A 214 -14.55 -24.69 -14.19
N THR A 215 -13.35 -25.08 -14.62
CA THR A 215 -12.38 -24.15 -15.25
C THR A 215 -13.02 -23.47 -16.47
N PRO A 216 -13.05 -22.13 -16.56
CA PRO A 216 -13.63 -21.41 -17.70
C PRO A 216 -12.91 -21.70 -19.03
N PRO A 217 -13.62 -21.73 -20.18
CA PRO A 217 -13.02 -22.01 -21.49
C PRO A 217 -11.85 -21.09 -21.85
N GLU A 218 -11.93 -19.80 -21.52
CA GLU A 218 -10.85 -18.84 -21.73
C GLU A 218 -9.61 -19.17 -20.88
N GLN A 219 -9.79 -19.65 -19.64
CA GLN A 219 -8.68 -20.06 -18.79
C GLN A 219 -8.06 -21.39 -19.25
N ARG A 220 -8.88 -22.31 -19.80
CA ARG A 220 -8.39 -23.52 -20.50
C ARG A 220 -7.56 -23.16 -21.76
N ALA A 221 -7.88 -22.05 -22.42
CA ALA A 221 -7.09 -21.49 -23.53
C ALA A 221 -5.85 -20.70 -23.07
N GLY A 222 -5.61 -20.57 -21.75
CA GLY A 222 -4.45 -19.88 -21.18
C GLY A 222 -4.63 -18.38 -20.96
N GLU A 223 -5.85 -17.84 -21.06
CA GLU A 223 -6.12 -16.43 -20.72
C GLU A 223 -6.01 -16.17 -19.20
N PRO A 224 -5.59 -14.96 -18.80
CA PRO A 224 -5.56 -14.58 -17.39
C PRO A 224 -6.99 -14.53 -16.80
N PRO A 225 -7.21 -14.99 -15.56
CA PRO A 225 -8.52 -14.96 -14.92
C PRO A 225 -9.15 -13.55 -14.88
N ARG A 226 -10.44 -13.47 -15.25
CA ARG A 226 -11.26 -12.24 -15.32
C ARG A 226 -12.57 -12.42 -14.53
N PRO A 227 -13.31 -11.35 -14.16
CA PRO A 227 -14.57 -11.44 -13.41
C PRO A 227 -15.59 -12.44 -13.97
N TYR A 228 -15.82 -12.46 -15.28
CA TYR A 228 -16.73 -13.40 -15.94
C TYR A 228 -16.29 -14.88 -15.86
N GLY A 229 -15.01 -15.14 -15.57
CA GLY A 229 -14.51 -16.49 -15.29
C GLY A 229 -14.99 -17.01 -13.93
N ASP A 230 -15.07 -16.14 -12.92
CA ASP A 230 -15.68 -16.50 -11.63
C ASP A 230 -17.18 -16.81 -11.77
N VAL A 231 -17.89 -16.09 -12.65
CA VAL A 231 -19.31 -16.37 -12.96
C VAL A 231 -19.49 -17.75 -13.58
N TYR A 232 -18.60 -18.17 -14.50
CA TYR A 232 -18.63 -19.51 -15.08
C TYR A 232 -18.33 -20.59 -14.03
N ALA A 233 -17.31 -20.38 -13.19
CA ALA A 233 -16.95 -21.31 -12.13
C ALA A 233 -18.06 -21.43 -11.06
N LEU A 234 -18.75 -20.33 -10.73
CA LEU A 234 -19.98 -20.35 -9.92
C LEU A 234 -21.08 -21.18 -10.59
N GLY A 235 -21.34 -20.97 -11.89
CA GLY A 235 -22.29 -21.77 -12.66
C GLY A 235 -21.99 -23.27 -12.59
N ALA A 236 -20.72 -23.65 -12.71
CA ALA A 236 -20.27 -25.04 -12.59
C ALA A 236 -20.48 -25.62 -11.17
N VAL A 237 -20.21 -24.84 -10.12
CA VAL A 237 -20.45 -25.24 -8.72
C VAL A 237 -21.94 -25.43 -8.44
N LEU A 238 -22.81 -24.56 -8.97
CA LEU A 238 -24.27 -24.71 -8.81
C LEU A 238 -24.83 -25.88 -9.65
N ALA A 239 -24.31 -26.10 -10.86
CA ALA A 239 -24.63 -27.28 -11.66
C ALA A 239 -24.21 -28.59 -10.95
N TYR A 240 -23.03 -28.61 -10.33
CA TYR A 240 -22.59 -29.74 -9.51
C TYR A 240 -23.49 -29.95 -8.29
N ALA A 241 -23.85 -28.89 -7.56
CA ALA A 241 -24.74 -28.96 -6.40
C ALA A 241 -26.12 -29.56 -6.73
N VAL A 242 -26.71 -29.21 -7.88
CA VAL A 242 -28.06 -29.66 -8.28
C VAL A 242 -28.09 -30.97 -9.08
N THR A 243 -26.93 -31.52 -9.48
CA THR A 243 -26.87 -32.77 -10.28
C THR A 243 -25.92 -33.85 -9.77
N GLY A 244 -25.07 -33.53 -8.79
CA GLY A 244 -24.03 -34.42 -8.25
C GLY A 244 -22.89 -34.76 -9.24
N ARG A 245 -22.86 -34.15 -10.43
CA ARG A 245 -21.94 -34.54 -11.52
C ARG A 245 -21.14 -33.35 -12.03
N LYS A 246 -19.81 -33.51 -12.13
CA LYS A 246 -18.87 -32.44 -12.52
C LYS A 246 -19.14 -31.88 -13.94
N ASP A 247 -19.65 -32.72 -14.85
CA ASP A 247 -19.84 -32.39 -16.28
C ASP A 247 -21.32 -32.43 -16.74
N ALA A 248 -22.25 -31.97 -15.89
CA ALA A 248 -23.68 -32.00 -16.19
C ALA A 248 -24.09 -30.90 -17.21
N GLY A 249 -24.52 -31.31 -18.41
CA GLY A 249 -25.06 -30.40 -19.42
C GLY A 249 -26.46 -29.85 -19.07
N PRO A 250 -26.93 -28.76 -19.72
CA PRO A 250 -28.14 -28.02 -19.31
C PRO A 250 -29.45 -28.83 -19.25
N ALA A 251 -29.55 -29.92 -20.01
CA ALA A 251 -30.70 -30.84 -19.97
C ALA A 251 -30.87 -31.56 -18.62
N ALA A 252 -29.79 -31.66 -17.82
CA ALA A 252 -29.82 -32.27 -16.49
C ALA A 252 -30.22 -31.29 -15.37
N LEU A 253 -30.38 -30.00 -15.66
CA LEU A 253 -30.73 -28.97 -14.67
C LEU A 253 -32.26 -28.89 -14.48
N PRO A 254 -32.77 -28.67 -13.25
CA PRO A 254 -34.18 -28.38 -13.01
C PRO A 254 -34.69 -27.15 -13.79
N PRO A 255 -35.98 -27.09 -14.19
CA PRO A 255 -36.49 -26.03 -15.05
C PRO A 255 -36.21 -24.60 -14.54
N GLY A 256 -36.39 -24.32 -13.24
CA GLY A 256 -36.22 -22.99 -12.69
C GLY A 256 -34.76 -22.55 -12.52
N LEU A 257 -33.81 -23.49 -12.52
CA LEU A 257 -32.36 -23.22 -12.44
C LEU A 257 -31.66 -23.29 -13.80
N ARG A 258 -32.30 -23.87 -14.82
CA ARG A 258 -31.67 -24.16 -16.12
C ARG A 258 -31.15 -22.92 -16.83
N GLU A 259 -31.96 -21.86 -16.89
CA GLU A 259 -31.61 -20.61 -17.58
C GLU A 259 -30.46 -19.85 -16.90
N PRO A 260 -30.53 -19.48 -15.59
CA PRO A 260 -29.43 -18.78 -14.92
C PRO A 260 -28.11 -19.56 -14.94
N ILE A 261 -28.14 -20.87 -14.68
CA ILE A 261 -26.93 -21.70 -14.67
C ILE A 261 -26.37 -21.88 -16.09
N ALA A 262 -27.20 -22.05 -17.11
CA ALA A 262 -26.73 -22.10 -18.50
C ALA A 262 -26.14 -20.76 -18.97
N ALA A 263 -26.70 -19.63 -18.55
CA ALA A 263 -26.15 -18.31 -18.83
C ALA A 263 -24.77 -18.12 -18.18
N CYS A 264 -24.59 -18.54 -16.91
CA CYS A 264 -23.28 -18.59 -16.27
C CYS A 264 -22.28 -19.48 -17.03
N LEU A 265 -22.73 -20.64 -17.51
CA LEU A 265 -21.92 -21.61 -18.25
C LEU A 265 -21.73 -21.28 -19.74
N SER A 266 -22.10 -20.08 -20.20
CA SER A 266 -21.88 -19.67 -21.59
C SER A 266 -20.39 -19.75 -21.98
N PRO A 267 -20.05 -20.34 -23.14
CA PRO A 267 -18.67 -20.37 -23.63
C PRO A 267 -18.08 -18.97 -23.77
N ASP A 268 -18.86 -18.00 -24.25
CA ASP A 268 -18.47 -16.60 -24.40
C ASP A 268 -18.66 -15.82 -23.08
N PRO A 269 -17.58 -15.25 -22.49
CA PRO A 269 -17.66 -14.41 -21.30
C PRO A 269 -18.66 -13.23 -21.39
N ALA A 270 -18.86 -12.65 -22.58
CA ALA A 270 -19.74 -11.49 -22.76
C ALA A 270 -21.23 -11.81 -22.59
N HIS A 271 -21.61 -13.08 -22.73
CA HIS A 271 -22.98 -13.57 -22.56
C HIS A 271 -23.28 -14.04 -21.12
N ARG A 272 -22.31 -13.98 -20.19
CA ARG A 272 -22.49 -14.42 -18.80
C ARG A 272 -23.11 -13.29 -17.95
N PRO A 273 -24.05 -13.61 -17.03
CA PRO A 273 -24.75 -12.59 -16.25
C PRO A 273 -23.83 -11.88 -15.24
N GLN A 274 -24.12 -10.62 -14.94
CA GLN A 274 -23.48 -9.90 -13.84
C GLN A 274 -23.85 -10.56 -12.50
N PRO A 275 -22.92 -10.75 -11.54
CA PRO A 275 -23.22 -11.42 -10.27
C PRO A 275 -24.37 -10.75 -9.50
N ALA A 276 -24.47 -9.42 -9.51
CA ALA A 276 -25.58 -8.69 -8.88
C ALA A 276 -26.94 -8.93 -9.56
N ALA A 277 -26.95 -9.20 -10.88
CA ALA A 277 -28.17 -9.56 -11.60
C ALA A 277 -28.58 -11.00 -11.27
N LEU A 278 -27.63 -11.94 -11.30
CA LEU A 278 -27.80 -13.35 -10.95
C LEU A 278 -28.28 -13.53 -9.50
N ALA A 279 -27.73 -12.79 -8.54
CA ALA A 279 -28.18 -12.80 -7.14
C ALA A 279 -29.64 -12.33 -7.00
N ARG A 280 -30.08 -11.35 -7.81
CA ARG A 280 -31.47 -10.88 -7.84
C ARG A 280 -32.39 -11.91 -8.53
N GLU A 281 -31.91 -12.57 -9.57
CA GLU A 281 -32.64 -13.62 -10.29
C GLU A 281 -32.93 -14.82 -9.39
N PHE A 282 -31.93 -15.35 -8.68
CA PHE A 282 -32.14 -16.46 -7.74
C PHE A 282 -33.10 -16.10 -6.58
N ARG A 283 -33.18 -14.82 -6.15
CA ARG A 283 -34.15 -14.34 -5.15
C ARG A 283 -35.57 -14.13 -5.70
N SER A 284 -35.78 -14.03 -7.01
CA SER A 284 -37.08 -13.63 -7.57
C SER A 284 -38.11 -14.77 -7.57
N THR A 285 -37.66 -16.02 -7.43
CA THR A 285 -38.47 -17.22 -7.63
C THR A 285 -38.67 -17.97 -6.30
N THR A 286 -39.81 -17.71 -5.66
CA THR A 286 -40.42 -18.48 -4.56
C THR A 286 -39.71 -18.46 -3.19
N ALA A 287 -40.51 -18.29 -2.13
CA ALA A 287 -40.24 -18.50 -0.70
C ALA A 287 -38.76 -18.63 -0.26
N PRO A 288 -38.10 -17.55 0.22
CA PRO A 288 -36.70 -17.62 0.63
C PRO A 288 -36.52 -18.46 1.90
N LEU A 289 -35.84 -19.60 1.76
CA LEU A 289 -35.00 -20.10 2.85
C LEU A 289 -33.95 -19.02 3.16
N SER A 290 -33.81 -18.65 4.43
CA SER A 290 -32.77 -17.71 4.87
C SER A 290 -31.39 -18.18 4.37
N PRO A 291 -30.58 -17.33 3.71
CA PRO A 291 -29.22 -17.67 3.31
C PRO A 291 -28.44 -18.19 4.52
N GLY A 292 -28.18 -19.49 4.54
CA GLY A 292 -27.76 -20.18 5.76
C GLY A 292 -28.29 -21.61 5.87
N ARG A 293 -29.61 -21.81 5.71
CA ARG A 293 -30.23 -23.10 6.04
C ARG A 293 -29.84 -24.21 5.07
N MET A 294 -29.15 -25.23 5.58
CA MET A 294 -28.75 -26.43 4.84
C MET A 294 -29.84 -27.52 4.94
N PRO A 295 -29.82 -28.55 4.07
CA PRO A 295 -30.67 -29.73 4.26
C PRO A 295 -30.37 -30.44 5.58
N HIS A 296 -31.38 -30.98 6.25
CA HIS A 296 -31.25 -31.50 7.62
C HIS A 296 -30.12 -32.54 7.79
N ALA A 297 -29.90 -33.42 6.82
CA ALA A 297 -28.79 -34.39 6.86
C ALA A 297 -27.40 -33.73 6.89
N VAL A 298 -27.24 -32.57 6.23
CA VAL A 298 -26.01 -31.76 6.28
C VAL A 298 -25.90 -31.05 7.63
N GLU A 299 -27.01 -30.54 8.19
CA GLU A 299 -27.03 -29.96 9.54
C GLU A 299 -26.62 -30.99 10.61
N THR A 300 -27.09 -32.24 10.48
CA THR A 300 -26.74 -33.37 11.36
C THR A 300 -25.26 -33.75 11.23
N ALA A 301 -24.75 -33.93 10.01
CA ALA A 301 -23.33 -34.25 9.80
C ALA A 301 -22.38 -33.14 10.32
N LEU A 302 -22.78 -31.87 10.19
CA LEU A 302 -22.05 -30.74 10.79
C LEU A 302 -22.10 -30.75 12.34
N ALA A 303 -23.23 -31.15 12.92
CA ALA A 303 -23.37 -31.30 14.38
C ALA A 303 -22.55 -32.48 14.92
N GLU A 304 -22.49 -33.61 14.20
CA GLU A 304 -21.64 -34.76 14.52
C GLU A 304 -20.15 -34.37 14.43
N GLN A 305 -19.74 -33.66 13.38
CA GLN A 305 -18.37 -33.14 13.23
C GLN A 305 -17.99 -32.20 14.38
N ALA A 306 -18.92 -31.33 14.82
CA ALA A 306 -18.72 -30.43 15.95
C ALA A 306 -18.67 -31.17 17.32
N ALA A 307 -19.39 -32.29 17.46
CA ALA A 307 -19.39 -33.12 18.67
C ALA A 307 -18.08 -33.93 18.83
N HIS A 308 -17.52 -34.44 17.72
CA HIS A 308 -16.23 -35.14 17.72
C HIS A 308 -15.02 -34.21 17.87
N HIS A 309 -15.18 -32.95 17.46
CA HIS A 309 -14.16 -31.90 17.60
C HIS A 309 -14.74 -30.65 18.28
N PRO A 310 -14.97 -30.70 19.61
CA PRO A 310 -15.43 -29.53 20.36
C PRO A 310 -14.41 -28.40 20.22
N ALA A 311 -14.84 -27.28 19.63
CA ALA A 311 -13.97 -26.17 19.34
C ALA A 311 -13.52 -25.46 20.63
N ASP A 312 -12.21 -25.27 20.77
CA ASP A 312 -11.65 -24.26 21.70
C ASP A 312 -12.34 -22.91 21.39
N THR A 313 -12.94 -22.29 22.42
CA THR A 313 -14.13 -21.43 22.27
C THR A 313 -13.93 -20.13 21.48
N LEU A 314 -15.06 -19.60 21.00
CA LEU A 314 -15.18 -18.34 20.24
C LEU A 314 -14.44 -17.16 20.93
N PRO A 315 -14.06 -16.12 20.17
CA PRO A 315 -13.74 -14.82 20.74
C PRO A 315 -14.92 -14.30 21.60
N PRO A 316 -14.65 -13.64 22.75
CA PRO A 316 -15.71 -13.00 23.51
C PRO A 316 -16.37 -11.89 22.67
N GLN A 317 -17.70 -11.77 22.78
CA GLN A 317 -18.41 -10.63 22.20
C GLN A 317 -18.04 -9.33 22.94
N LEU A 318 -18.16 -8.20 22.24
CA LEU A 318 -17.99 -6.87 22.81
C LEU A 318 -19.15 -6.57 23.78
N THR A 319 -18.91 -6.72 25.07
CA THR A 319 -19.77 -6.20 26.14
C THR A 319 -19.26 -4.82 26.54
N GLU A 320 -20.15 -3.83 26.66
CA GLU A 320 -19.79 -2.48 27.13
C GLU A 320 -19.29 -2.52 28.59
N PRO A 321 -18.27 -1.72 28.96
CA PRO A 321 -17.73 -1.74 30.31
C PRO A 321 -18.65 -1.02 31.31
N ALA A 322 -19.03 -1.73 32.38
CA ALA A 322 -19.63 -1.15 33.57
C ALA A 322 -18.56 -0.78 34.62
N ASP A 323 -18.89 0.15 35.50
CA ASP A 323 -17.92 0.94 36.28
C ASP A 323 -17.48 0.34 37.63
N HIS A 324 -16.24 0.70 38.03
CA HIS A 324 -15.68 0.71 39.41
C HIS A 324 -15.38 -0.66 40.11
N PRO A 325 -14.50 -0.70 41.16
CA PRO A 325 -13.33 0.16 41.48
C PRO A 325 -12.01 -0.63 41.74
N LEU A 326 -10.91 0.07 42.01
CA LEU A 326 -9.53 -0.46 42.15
C LEU A 326 -9.15 -0.95 43.57
N SER A 327 -8.22 -1.91 43.67
CA SER A 327 -7.24 -2.01 44.79
C SER A 327 -5.96 -2.80 44.43
N ALA A 328 -4.90 -2.66 45.24
CA ALA A 328 -3.51 -3.18 45.05
C ALA A 328 -3.41 -4.74 45.11
N GLY A 329 -2.33 -5.45 44.71
CA GLY A 329 -0.88 -5.19 44.50
C GLY A 329 -0.05 -6.19 45.37
N PRO A 330 1.31 -6.35 45.29
CA PRO A 330 2.32 -5.69 44.44
C PRO A 330 3.47 -6.57 43.83
N GLY A 331 3.99 -6.21 42.64
CA GLY A 331 5.38 -6.47 42.13
C GLY A 331 5.93 -7.91 42.06
N PRO A 332 7.21 -8.14 41.69
CA PRO A 332 8.23 -7.28 41.03
C PRO A 332 8.78 -7.91 39.70
N SER A 333 9.75 -7.39 38.93
CA SER A 333 10.12 -6.01 38.50
C SER A 333 11.23 -6.07 37.39
N ARG A 334 11.48 -4.94 36.69
CA ARG A 334 12.60 -4.63 35.75
C ARG A 334 12.58 -5.22 34.32
N ARG A 335 12.95 -4.34 33.36
CA ARG A 335 13.32 -4.55 31.94
C ARG A 335 12.20 -5.03 30.99
N SER A 336 12.05 -4.56 29.75
CA SER A 336 12.35 -3.26 29.08
C SER A 336 12.15 -3.44 27.57
N MET A 337 11.49 -2.49 26.87
CA MET A 337 11.55 -2.33 25.39
C MET A 337 11.03 -3.58 24.61
N ALA A 338 10.97 -3.63 23.27
CA ALA A 338 10.52 -2.71 22.22
C ALA A 338 10.10 -3.64 21.04
N VAL A 339 9.04 -3.44 20.25
CA VAL A 339 8.77 -2.32 19.33
C VAL A 339 9.89 -2.22 18.25
N THR A 340 9.65 -2.61 16.98
CA THR A 340 10.66 -2.49 15.88
C THR A 340 10.56 -3.40 14.59
N ALA A 341 10.48 -2.82 13.37
CA ALA A 341 10.90 -3.25 12.01
C ALA A 341 10.14 -4.36 11.19
N LEU A 342 9.98 -4.32 9.83
CA LEU A 342 9.94 -3.25 8.77
C LEU A 342 9.56 -3.81 7.34
N THR A 343 9.52 -2.96 6.28
CA THR A 343 9.78 -3.17 4.79
C THR A 343 8.66 -2.94 3.73
N GLY A 344 9.02 -2.69 2.44
CA GLY A 344 8.14 -2.29 1.31
C GLY A 344 8.81 -2.18 -0.11
N ALA A 345 8.26 -1.37 -1.05
CA ALA A 345 8.79 -0.62 -2.24
C ALA A 345 9.71 -1.18 -3.42
N VAL A 346 9.61 -0.53 -4.62
CA VAL A 346 10.34 -0.69 -5.94
C VAL A 346 9.68 -1.71 -6.93
N GLY A 347 9.93 -1.89 -8.25
CA GLY A 347 10.51 -1.12 -9.37
C GLY A 347 10.41 -1.83 -10.76
N LEU A 348 9.80 -1.16 -11.76
CA LEU A 348 9.50 -1.57 -13.16
C LEU A 348 10.64 -2.00 -14.12
N ALA A 349 10.23 -2.66 -15.24
CA ALA A 349 10.95 -2.65 -16.54
C ALA A 349 10.04 -2.41 -17.79
N LEU A 350 10.27 -3.12 -18.91
CA LEU A 350 10.26 -2.57 -20.29
C LEU A 350 9.63 -3.48 -21.40
N GLY A 351 9.30 -3.01 -22.63
CA GLY A 351 9.28 -1.63 -23.16
C GLY A 351 9.20 -1.50 -24.71
N ILE A 352 8.41 -0.51 -25.19
CA ILE A 352 8.41 0.17 -26.53
C ILE A 352 7.89 -0.58 -27.79
N GLY A 353 6.91 0.04 -28.49
CA GLY A 353 6.61 -0.17 -29.93
C GLY A 353 5.16 0.13 -30.36
N GLY A 354 4.92 0.98 -31.37
CA GLY A 354 3.63 1.01 -32.10
C GLY A 354 2.73 2.27 -32.08
N THR A 355 3.24 3.50 -31.90
CA THR A 355 2.39 4.72 -31.94
C THR A 355 2.20 5.27 -33.37
N ALA A 356 1.05 5.00 -34.02
CA ALA A 356 0.76 5.55 -35.36
C ALA A 356 -0.72 5.93 -35.63
N LEU A 357 -1.71 5.13 -35.21
CA LEU A 357 -3.06 5.14 -35.82
C LEU A 357 -4.21 5.70 -34.96
N TRP A 358 -3.93 6.53 -33.95
CA TRP A 358 -4.95 7.18 -33.10
C TRP A 358 -4.88 8.70 -33.17
N ARG A 359 -5.30 9.26 -34.32
CA ARG A 359 -5.22 10.72 -34.58
C ARG A 359 -6.36 11.29 -35.44
N ALA A 360 -7.49 10.57 -35.54
CA ALA A 360 -8.60 10.92 -36.44
C ALA A 360 -10.02 10.72 -35.84
N VAL A 361 -10.14 10.58 -34.52
CA VAL A 361 -11.41 10.75 -33.77
C VAL A 361 -11.04 11.44 -32.45
N ALA A 362 -11.13 12.77 -32.40
CA ALA A 362 -10.64 13.55 -31.26
C ALA A 362 -11.31 14.94 -31.16
N ASP A 363 -12.64 14.98 -31.12
CA ASP A 363 -13.44 16.01 -30.44
C ASP A 363 -14.67 15.29 -29.83
N ASP A 364 -15.23 15.82 -28.74
CA ASP A 364 -16.35 15.27 -27.96
C ASP A 364 -16.27 13.78 -27.54
N ALA A 365 -15.34 13.48 -26.62
CA ALA A 365 -15.41 12.29 -25.76
C ALA A 365 -15.78 12.69 -24.31
N PRO A 366 -16.81 12.08 -23.68
CA PRO A 366 -17.22 12.43 -22.32
C PRO A 366 -16.17 12.04 -21.28
N ALA A 367 -16.17 12.76 -20.15
CA ALA A 367 -15.22 12.53 -19.06
C ALA A 367 -15.34 11.10 -18.47
N PRO A 368 -14.22 10.47 -18.06
CA PRO A 368 -14.25 9.13 -17.49
C PRO A 368 -15.03 9.09 -16.16
N PRO A 369 -15.74 7.98 -15.86
CA PRO A 369 -16.54 7.87 -14.64
C PRO A 369 -15.67 8.00 -13.39
N LYS A 370 -16.15 8.79 -12.42
CA LYS A 370 -15.43 9.03 -11.15
C LYS A 370 -15.34 7.72 -10.35
N PRO A 371 -14.14 7.24 -9.96
CA PRO A 371 -14.00 6.04 -9.13
C PRO A 371 -14.75 6.19 -7.80
N LEU A 372 -15.36 5.10 -7.30
CA LEU A 372 -15.93 5.10 -5.95
C LEU A 372 -14.80 5.16 -4.92
N ALA A 373 -14.78 6.23 -4.13
CA ALA A 373 -13.84 6.40 -3.02
C ALA A 373 -14.28 5.55 -1.82
N LEU A 374 -13.74 4.34 -1.71
CA LEU A 374 -13.91 3.46 -0.55
C LEU A 374 -13.03 3.98 0.60
N ARG A 375 -13.63 4.28 1.76
CA ARG A 375 -12.88 4.69 2.96
C ARG A 375 -11.87 3.62 3.34
N GLY A 376 -10.60 4.00 3.48
CA GLY A 376 -9.48 3.14 3.83
C GLY A 376 -8.63 2.64 2.65
N VAL A 377 -9.16 2.62 1.42
CA VAL A 377 -8.46 2.03 0.25
C VAL A 377 -7.99 3.12 -0.72
N ALA A 378 -6.70 3.16 -1.04
CA ALA A 378 -6.20 4.17 -1.98
C ALA A 378 -6.80 4.01 -3.39
N PRO A 379 -7.13 5.12 -4.06
CA PRO A 379 -7.54 5.07 -5.45
C PRO A 379 -6.39 4.54 -6.32
N ALA A 380 -6.72 3.88 -7.43
CA ALA A 380 -5.72 3.37 -8.36
C ALA A 380 -4.83 4.51 -8.89
N PRO A 381 -3.49 4.37 -8.90
CA PRO A 381 -2.61 5.38 -9.48
C PRO A 381 -2.93 5.65 -10.95
N LEU A 382 -3.08 6.93 -11.30
CA LEU A 382 -3.25 7.41 -12.68
C LEU A 382 -2.04 7.01 -13.55
N TRP A 383 -0.86 6.93 -12.94
CA TRP A 383 0.37 6.37 -13.53
C TRP A 383 1.41 6.02 -12.46
N ARG A 384 2.35 5.13 -12.81
CA ARG A 384 3.60 4.82 -12.08
C ARG A 384 4.78 5.12 -13.02
N ARG A 385 5.79 5.84 -12.56
CA ARG A 385 7.02 6.13 -13.34
C ARG A 385 8.25 5.78 -12.52
N ARG A 386 9.00 4.74 -12.94
CA ARG A 386 10.37 4.47 -12.45
C ARG A 386 11.37 5.39 -13.15
N PHE A 387 12.46 5.70 -12.46
CA PHE A 387 13.63 6.39 -12.96
C PHE A 387 14.81 5.41 -12.99
N GLU A 388 15.68 5.56 -13.98
CA GLU A 388 16.85 4.67 -14.19
C GLU A 388 18.07 5.19 -13.41
N ALA A 389 18.19 6.51 -13.27
CA ALA A 389 19.09 7.17 -12.34
C ALA A 389 18.49 7.22 -10.92
N GLU A 390 19.36 7.17 -9.93
CA GLU A 390 19.11 7.47 -8.52
C GLU A 390 18.65 8.94 -8.36
N ILE A 391 17.63 9.18 -7.52
CA ILE A 391 16.97 10.49 -7.38
C ILE A 391 17.71 11.35 -6.35
N ASP A 392 18.60 12.19 -6.86
CA ASP A 392 19.65 12.95 -6.15
C ASP A 392 19.11 14.31 -5.64
N GLY A 393 18.17 14.24 -4.70
CA GLY A 393 17.50 15.40 -4.06
C GLY A 393 15.97 15.41 -4.16
N PRO A 394 15.29 16.47 -3.70
CA PRO A 394 13.85 16.60 -3.76
C PRO A 394 13.35 17.02 -5.16
N PRO A 395 12.21 16.47 -5.62
CA PRO A 395 11.60 16.85 -6.89
C PRO A 395 10.97 18.26 -6.86
N LEU A 396 11.12 19.04 -7.93
CA LEU A 396 10.48 20.35 -8.08
C LEU A 396 9.23 20.28 -8.96
N LEU A 397 8.10 20.73 -8.42
CA LEU A 397 6.86 20.94 -9.17
C LEU A 397 6.95 22.22 -10.04
N TRP A 398 6.55 22.14 -11.32
CA TRP A 398 6.51 23.32 -12.20
C TRP A 398 5.19 23.52 -12.95
N GLY A 399 4.55 24.67 -12.69
CA GLY A 399 3.40 25.19 -13.45
C GLY A 399 2.24 24.21 -13.58
N ASN A 400 1.93 23.47 -12.50
CA ASN A 400 0.88 22.45 -12.38
C ASN A 400 0.80 21.43 -13.55
N SER A 401 1.90 21.24 -14.28
CA SER A 401 1.93 20.40 -15.50
C SER A 401 3.20 19.57 -15.67
N ARG A 402 4.28 19.90 -14.95
CA ARG A 402 5.58 19.22 -15.00
C ARG A 402 6.09 18.90 -13.60
N LEU A 403 6.72 17.74 -13.47
CA LEU A 403 7.60 17.37 -12.38
C LEU A 403 9.04 17.44 -12.91
N LEU A 404 9.93 18.12 -12.20
CA LEU A 404 11.37 18.08 -12.47
C LEU A 404 12.03 17.23 -11.39
N VAL A 405 12.62 16.12 -11.78
CA VAL A 405 13.27 15.17 -10.86
C VAL A 405 14.78 15.34 -11.02
N PRO A 406 15.52 15.73 -9.96
CA PRO A 406 16.97 15.69 -10.00
C PRO A 406 17.43 14.23 -9.94
N GLY A 407 18.46 13.91 -10.72
CA GLY A 407 19.15 12.64 -10.67
C GLY A 407 20.65 12.85 -10.69
N LYS A 408 21.42 11.80 -10.44
CA LYS A 408 22.88 11.86 -10.28
C LYS A 408 23.60 12.37 -11.54
N GLY A 409 23.81 13.69 -11.61
CA GLY A 409 24.34 14.39 -12.79
C GLY A 409 23.31 14.69 -13.90
N GLU A 410 22.01 14.45 -13.68
CA GLU A 410 20.93 14.75 -14.64
C GLU A 410 19.75 15.50 -14.02
N VAL A 411 18.90 16.07 -14.86
CA VAL A 411 17.54 16.48 -14.49
C VAL A 411 16.57 15.93 -15.53
N THR A 412 15.56 15.18 -15.08
CA THR A 412 14.51 14.64 -15.96
C THR A 412 13.17 15.32 -15.68
N ALA A 413 12.56 15.88 -16.72
CA ALA A 413 11.21 16.42 -16.66
C ALA A 413 10.17 15.37 -17.07
N VAL A 414 9.12 15.23 -16.26
CA VAL A 414 7.98 14.34 -16.49
C VAL A 414 6.68 15.14 -16.55
N ARG A 415 5.76 14.77 -17.45
CA ARG A 415 4.44 15.39 -17.56
C ARG A 415 3.47 14.81 -16.54
N LEU A 416 2.89 15.66 -15.69
CA LEU A 416 2.09 15.24 -14.54
C LEU A 416 0.80 14.47 -14.89
N ARG A 417 0.22 14.69 -16.07
CA ARG A 417 -1.05 14.06 -16.45
C ARG A 417 -0.92 12.57 -16.84
N ASP A 418 0.26 12.16 -17.30
CA ASP A 418 0.45 10.86 -17.97
C ASP A 418 1.79 10.17 -17.63
N GLY A 419 2.60 10.72 -16.72
CA GLY A 419 3.86 10.12 -16.28
C GLY A 419 4.95 10.07 -17.37
N LYS A 420 4.73 10.68 -18.55
CA LYS A 420 5.66 10.56 -19.69
C LYS A 420 6.80 11.56 -19.56
N LYS A 421 8.03 11.05 -19.78
CA LYS A 421 9.25 11.86 -19.91
C LYS A 421 9.07 12.91 -21.02
N MET A 422 9.39 14.16 -20.71
CA MET A 422 9.33 15.29 -21.64
C MET A 422 10.71 15.63 -22.19
N TRP A 423 11.71 15.65 -21.31
CA TRP A 423 13.13 15.81 -21.63
C TRP A 423 13.97 15.24 -20.48
N THR A 424 15.20 14.83 -20.80
CA THR A 424 16.29 14.69 -19.82
C THR A 424 17.34 15.73 -20.19
N ARG A 425 18.03 16.26 -19.19
CA ARG A 425 19.23 17.06 -19.36
C ARG A 425 20.34 16.40 -18.56
N ASP A 426 21.29 15.84 -19.27
CA ASP A 426 22.51 15.26 -18.72
C ASP A 426 23.54 16.36 -18.43
N ASN A 427 24.59 16.04 -17.67
CA ASN A 427 25.68 16.92 -17.26
C ASN A 427 25.25 18.12 -16.40
N VAL A 428 24.22 17.96 -15.57
CA VAL A 428 23.82 18.92 -14.53
C VAL A 428 24.49 18.55 -13.19
N TRP A 429 25.82 18.52 -13.20
CA TRP A 429 26.62 18.13 -12.05
C TRP A 429 26.60 19.21 -10.95
N GLY A 430 26.23 18.86 -9.73
CA GLY A 430 26.25 19.79 -8.60
C GLY A 430 25.51 19.32 -7.36
N VAL A 431 25.72 20.01 -6.23
CA VAL A 431 25.13 19.72 -4.91
C VAL A 431 23.86 20.57 -4.69
N GLY A 432 22.94 20.11 -3.85
CA GLY A 432 21.73 20.83 -3.42
C GLY A 432 20.62 20.96 -4.47
N ASP A 433 19.48 21.48 -4.03
CA ASP A 433 18.18 21.33 -4.69
C ASP A 433 17.99 22.01 -6.07
N LEU A 434 16.89 21.61 -6.73
CA LEU A 434 16.27 22.37 -7.81
C LEU A 434 15.41 23.50 -7.24
N SER A 435 15.87 24.74 -7.32
CA SER A 435 15.13 25.89 -6.75
C SER A 435 14.39 26.71 -7.81
N PRO A 436 13.13 27.11 -7.57
CA PRO A 436 12.35 27.89 -8.52
C PRO A 436 12.86 29.34 -8.60
N LEU A 437 13.18 29.83 -9.82
CA LEU A 437 13.57 31.23 -10.05
C LEU A 437 12.42 32.10 -10.60
N GLY A 438 11.33 31.46 -11.04
CA GLY A 438 10.16 32.09 -11.66
C GLY A 438 10.15 32.05 -13.19
N GLY A 439 8.98 32.33 -13.78
CA GLY A 439 8.77 32.38 -15.23
C GLY A 439 8.88 31.00 -15.91
N ASP A 440 10.07 30.67 -16.41
CA ASP A 440 10.42 29.36 -16.99
C ASP A 440 11.76 28.83 -16.45
N LEU A 441 12.37 29.52 -15.45
CA LEU A 441 13.72 29.26 -14.98
C LEU A 441 13.76 28.50 -13.65
N VAL A 442 14.64 27.50 -13.58
CA VAL A 442 14.96 26.73 -12.37
C VAL A 442 16.47 26.74 -12.17
N LEU A 443 16.89 26.99 -10.94
CA LEU A 443 18.29 26.95 -10.51
C LEU A 443 18.71 25.51 -10.22
N LYS A 444 19.94 25.14 -10.56
CA LYS A 444 20.66 24.05 -9.90
C LYS A 444 21.98 24.58 -9.34
N GLY A 445 22.23 24.30 -8.07
CA GLY A 445 23.51 24.56 -7.41
C GLY A 445 24.61 23.63 -7.90
N GLY A 446 25.84 24.12 -7.93
CA GLY A 446 27.02 23.39 -8.37
C GLY A 446 28.27 23.80 -7.60
N ILE A 447 29.33 22.98 -7.69
CA ILE A 447 30.49 23.06 -6.78
C ILE A 447 31.25 24.39 -6.90
N ARG A 448 31.38 24.93 -8.12
CA ARG A 448 32.08 26.19 -8.45
C ARG A 448 31.26 27.15 -9.34
N GLU A 449 30.05 26.76 -9.71
CA GLU A 449 29.15 27.52 -10.58
C GLU A 449 27.70 27.17 -10.27
N PHE A 450 26.76 28.04 -10.63
CA PHE A 450 25.33 27.71 -10.60
C PHE A 450 24.70 28.04 -11.95
N MET A 451 23.67 27.30 -12.34
CA MET A 451 23.07 27.42 -13.67
C MET A 451 21.54 27.53 -13.63
N ALA A 452 20.98 28.28 -14.58
CA ALA A 452 19.54 28.36 -14.79
C ALA A 452 19.13 27.50 -15.99
N LEU A 453 18.28 26.52 -15.73
CA LEU A 453 17.67 25.62 -16.70
C LEU A 453 16.27 26.14 -17.08
N SER A 454 15.85 25.92 -18.32
CA SER A 454 14.44 26.04 -18.71
C SER A 454 13.65 24.82 -18.23
N ALA A 455 12.67 25.03 -17.36
CA ALA A 455 11.74 24.00 -16.92
C ALA A 455 10.92 23.39 -18.10
N ARG A 456 10.80 24.11 -19.21
CA ARG A 456 10.10 23.67 -20.42
C ARG A 456 10.95 22.79 -21.34
N THR A 457 12.25 23.05 -21.48
CA THR A 457 13.09 22.43 -22.51
C THR A 457 14.39 21.79 -22.01
N GLY A 458 14.71 21.90 -20.71
CA GLY A 458 15.97 21.45 -20.12
C GLY A 458 17.20 22.23 -20.58
N GLN A 459 17.04 23.26 -21.43
CA GLN A 459 18.16 24.06 -21.90
C GLN A 459 18.71 24.93 -20.78
N VAL A 460 20.01 24.81 -20.51
CA VAL A 460 20.80 25.83 -19.81
C VAL A 460 20.61 27.17 -20.55
N LYS A 461 20.06 28.17 -19.85
CA LYS A 461 19.88 29.54 -20.37
C LYS A 461 21.06 30.43 -20.04
N TRP A 462 21.72 30.18 -18.90
CA TRP A 462 23.00 30.76 -18.53
C TRP A 462 23.64 29.96 -17.37
N VAL A 463 24.93 30.18 -17.19
CA VAL A 463 25.74 29.72 -16.05
C VAL A 463 26.39 30.95 -15.42
N GLU A 464 26.43 31.02 -14.10
CA GLU A 464 27.19 32.02 -13.34
C GLU A 464 28.42 31.36 -12.71
N ARG A 465 29.58 31.98 -12.94
CA ARG A 465 30.94 31.50 -12.60
C ARG A 465 31.73 32.49 -11.75
N ALA A 466 31.13 33.62 -11.37
CA ALA A 466 31.78 34.61 -10.53
C ALA A 466 31.84 34.20 -9.04
N TYR A 467 31.01 33.26 -8.59
CA TYR A 467 30.91 32.80 -7.20
C TYR A 467 31.57 31.41 -7.02
N ASP A 468 32.75 31.26 -7.59
CA ASP A 468 33.56 30.04 -7.57
C ASP A 468 34.39 29.85 -6.28
N GLY A 469 34.49 30.89 -5.46
CA GLY A 469 35.34 30.94 -4.27
C GLY A 469 36.74 31.52 -4.52
N GLU A 470 37.06 31.93 -5.75
CA GLU A 470 38.31 32.60 -6.13
C GLU A 470 38.05 34.06 -6.53
N LYS A 471 37.01 34.32 -7.33
CA LYS A 471 36.66 35.66 -7.83
C LYS A 471 35.71 36.41 -6.90
N ARG A 472 34.87 35.66 -6.17
CA ARG A 472 33.94 36.12 -5.12
C ARG A 472 33.74 34.98 -4.13
N PRO A 473 33.24 35.25 -2.91
CA PRO A 473 32.72 34.23 -2.00
C PRO A 473 31.90 33.16 -2.74
N ARG A 474 32.17 31.90 -2.41
CA ARG A 474 31.63 30.73 -3.08
C ARG A 474 30.13 30.61 -2.84
N PHE A 475 29.34 30.35 -3.89
CA PHE A 475 27.91 30.05 -3.75
C PHE A 475 27.74 28.82 -2.83
N ARG A 476 26.82 28.92 -1.86
CA ARG A 476 26.38 27.78 -1.04
C ARG A 476 24.99 27.36 -1.48
N TYR A 477 23.96 28.06 -1.01
CA TYR A 477 22.56 27.70 -1.22
C TYR A 477 21.69 28.92 -1.56
N PRO A 478 20.64 28.74 -2.37
CA PRO A 478 19.63 29.77 -2.60
C PRO A 478 18.77 29.94 -1.34
N LEU A 479 18.53 31.19 -0.94
CA LEU A 479 17.80 31.52 0.28
C LEU A 479 16.32 31.83 -0.01
N ALA A 480 16.06 32.52 -1.12
CA ALA A 480 14.71 32.85 -1.62
C ALA A 480 14.78 33.37 -3.07
N ALA A 481 13.67 33.34 -3.81
CA ALA A 481 13.56 34.00 -5.11
C ALA A 481 12.19 34.66 -5.31
N ASP A 482 12.18 35.79 -6.02
CA ASP A 482 10.98 36.52 -6.43
C ASP A 482 11.19 37.08 -7.84
N GLY A 483 10.84 36.26 -8.84
CA GLY A 483 10.64 36.55 -10.28
C GLY A 483 11.80 37.14 -11.09
N ARG A 484 12.42 38.20 -10.56
CA ARG A 484 13.58 38.92 -11.10
C ARG A 484 14.76 38.94 -10.12
N THR A 485 14.58 38.59 -8.84
CA THR A 485 15.67 38.57 -7.86
C THR A 485 15.79 37.23 -7.17
N LEU A 486 17.02 36.72 -7.13
CA LEU A 486 17.45 35.60 -6.30
C LEU A 486 18.24 36.16 -5.12
N TRP A 487 17.91 35.75 -3.91
CA TRP A 487 18.74 35.90 -2.72
C TRP A 487 19.43 34.58 -2.45
N PHE A 488 20.75 34.60 -2.20
CA PHE A 488 21.52 33.38 -1.90
C PHE A 488 22.62 33.64 -0.88
N LEU A 489 23.07 32.57 -0.23
CA LEU A 489 24.19 32.58 0.71
C LEU A 489 25.50 32.30 -0.05
N ALA A 490 26.51 33.12 0.22
CA ALA A 490 27.87 32.90 -0.24
C ALA A 490 28.86 32.97 0.93
N ARG A 491 29.90 32.14 0.91
CA ARG A 491 30.94 32.10 1.96
C ARG A 491 32.35 32.23 1.37
N ASP A 492 33.22 32.98 2.03
CA ASP A 492 34.64 33.08 1.65
C ASP A 492 35.38 31.85 2.19
N GLN A 493 36.32 31.30 1.43
CA GLN A 493 37.15 30.18 1.90
C GLN A 493 38.07 30.62 3.05
N ASN A 494 38.43 31.91 3.11
CA ASN A 494 39.30 32.48 4.13
C ASN A 494 38.53 33.01 5.37
N GLN A 495 37.19 32.97 5.35
CA GLN A 495 36.35 33.40 6.47
C GLN A 495 35.19 32.43 6.70
N GLU A 496 35.49 31.18 7.03
CA GLU A 496 34.46 30.16 7.29
C GLU A 496 33.41 30.59 8.34
N LYS A 497 33.78 31.49 9.27
CA LYS A 497 32.91 32.04 10.32
C LYS A 497 32.06 33.25 9.91
N THR A 498 32.12 33.72 8.66
CA THR A 498 31.22 34.77 8.15
C THR A 498 30.55 34.34 6.86
N ALA A 499 29.29 34.76 6.67
CA ALA A 499 28.56 34.52 5.44
C ALA A 499 28.14 35.85 4.82
N THR A 500 27.85 35.84 3.52
CA THR A 500 27.37 36.99 2.76
C THR A 500 26.05 36.64 2.11
N VAL A 501 24.99 37.37 2.42
CA VAL A 501 23.75 37.31 1.65
C VAL A 501 23.89 38.20 0.43
N VAL A 502 23.61 37.65 -0.75
CA VAL A 502 23.72 38.34 -2.04
C VAL A 502 22.34 38.41 -2.70
N ALA A 503 21.92 39.61 -3.11
CA ALA A 503 20.76 39.80 -3.97
C ALA A 503 21.19 39.97 -5.43
N TYR A 504 20.65 39.15 -6.33
CA TYR A 504 21.10 39.04 -7.71
C TYR A 504 19.94 39.21 -8.70
N ASP A 505 20.07 40.13 -9.65
CA ASP A 505 19.08 40.37 -10.70
C ASP A 505 19.23 39.35 -11.83
N LEU A 506 18.23 38.46 -11.94
CA LEU A 506 18.20 37.32 -12.86
C LEU A 506 18.12 37.75 -14.34
N LYS A 507 17.71 38.99 -14.63
CA LYS A 507 17.64 39.52 -16.01
C LYS A 507 18.94 40.18 -16.42
N THR A 508 19.54 41.01 -15.56
CA THR A 508 20.79 41.71 -15.89
C THR A 508 22.05 40.91 -15.58
N ARG A 509 21.93 39.81 -14.81
CA ARG A 509 23.04 39.01 -14.29
C ARG A 509 24.04 39.86 -13.53
N LYS A 510 23.50 40.70 -12.62
CA LYS A 510 24.28 41.59 -11.75
C LYS A 510 23.74 41.53 -10.33
N GLU A 511 24.66 41.66 -9.39
CA GLU A 511 24.37 41.94 -8.00
C GLU A 511 23.60 43.27 -7.85
N ARG A 512 22.59 43.28 -6.97
CA ARG A 512 21.87 44.48 -6.54
C ARG A 512 22.45 45.03 -5.23
N TRP A 513 22.72 44.14 -4.29
CA TRP A 513 23.35 44.41 -3.01
C TRP A 513 23.98 43.12 -2.46
N ARG A 514 24.89 43.28 -1.50
CA ARG A 514 25.36 42.22 -0.60
C ARG A 514 25.39 42.71 0.84
N THR A 515 25.17 41.81 1.77
CA THR A 515 25.26 42.08 3.21
C THR A 515 26.02 40.95 3.89
N SER A 516 27.16 41.26 4.47
CA SER A 516 27.87 40.32 5.35
C SER A 516 27.07 40.13 6.64
N VAL A 517 26.83 38.88 7.02
CA VAL A 517 26.12 38.51 8.25
C VAL A 517 27.10 37.90 9.27
N PRO A 518 26.86 38.06 10.59
CA PRO A 518 27.71 37.44 11.60
C PRO A 518 27.69 35.92 11.52
N GLY A 519 28.69 35.27 12.13
CA GLY A 519 28.75 33.80 12.21
C GLY A 519 27.49 33.17 12.81
N GLY A 520 27.16 31.97 12.35
CA GLY A 520 25.94 31.25 12.67
C GLY A 520 24.71 31.68 11.86
N PHE A 521 24.58 32.94 11.45
CA PHE A 521 23.43 33.37 10.65
C PHE A 521 23.44 32.77 9.24
N GLY A 522 22.34 32.08 8.89
CA GLY A 522 22.16 31.43 7.59
C GLY A 522 22.66 30.00 7.50
N GLY A 523 23.06 29.37 8.61
CA GLY A 523 23.39 27.95 8.68
C GLY A 523 24.68 27.54 7.96
N TYR A 524 25.16 26.33 8.24
CA TYR A 524 26.27 25.71 7.50
C TYR A 524 25.75 24.90 6.30
N ASP A 525 24.59 24.24 6.43
CA ASP A 525 24.04 23.30 5.46
C ASP A 525 22.81 23.83 4.70
N GLU A 526 22.02 22.95 4.08
CA GLU A 526 21.13 23.24 2.93
C GLU A 526 19.83 23.97 3.31
N HIS A 527 19.91 25.23 3.78
CA HIS A 527 18.78 25.88 4.47
C HIS A 527 18.22 27.14 3.80
N SER A 528 16.89 27.23 3.79
CA SER A 528 16.11 28.36 3.27
C SER A 528 16.02 29.52 4.25
N ALA A 529 15.74 30.73 3.74
CA ALA A 529 15.45 31.90 4.56
C ALA A 529 13.98 32.29 4.46
N VAL A 530 13.36 32.74 5.56
CA VAL A 530 11.95 33.13 5.52
C VAL A 530 11.77 34.47 4.80
N LEU A 531 11.19 34.42 3.60
CA LEU A 531 10.83 35.58 2.81
C LEU A 531 9.50 36.20 3.31
N ARG A 532 9.53 37.47 3.72
CA ARG A 532 8.33 38.29 3.96
C ARG A 532 8.21 39.37 2.87
N GLU A 533 7.19 40.22 2.96
CA GLU A 533 6.93 41.28 1.98
C GLU A 533 8.11 42.24 1.81
N ASP A 534 8.67 42.79 2.89
CA ASP A 534 9.83 43.71 2.83
C ASP A 534 11.14 43.13 3.40
N SER A 535 11.11 42.01 4.12
CA SER A 535 12.29 41.46 4.82
C SER A 535 12.60 39.99 4.50
N LEU A 536 13.89 39.66 4.43
CA LEU A 536 14.41 38.29 4.52
C LEU A 536 14.81 38.02 5.98
N LEU A 537 14.29 36.94 6.60
CA LEU A 537 14.70 36.53 7.94
C LEU A 537 15.69 35.36 7.88
N LEU A 538 16.73 35.44 8.71
CA LEU A 538 17.80 34.44 8.82
C LEU A 538 17.88 34.01 10.28
N SER A 539 17.75 32.71 10.58
CA SER A 539 18.05 32.17 11.90
C SER A 539 19.57 32.14 12.15
N ASN A 540 19.94 32.35 13.41
CA ASN A 540 21.27 32.06 13.92
C ASN A 540 21.35 30.58 14.28
N ARG A 541 22.14 29.85 13.52
CA ARG A 541 22.41 28.42 13.66
C ARG A 541 23.92 28.19 13.86
N SER A 542 24.48 28.91 14.83
CA SER A 542 25.81 28.60 15.38
C SER A 542 25.78 27.27 16.14
N GLU A 543 26.95 26.68 16.42
CA GLU A 543 27.14 25.53 17.32
C GLU A 543 26.78 25.90 18.77
N SER A 544 25.49 26.15 19.00
CA SER A 544 24.96 26.81 20.18
C SER A 544 24.51 25.72 21.16
N GLY A 545 24.97 25.76 22.40
CA GLY A 545 24.62 24.72 23.37
C GLY A 545 23.10 24.64 23.60
N PRO A 546 22.54 23.50 24.07
CA PRO A 546 21.09 23.22 24.05
C PRO A 546 20.20 24.10 24.96
N ASN A 547 20.74 25.20 25.50
CA ASN A 547 20.04 26.23 26.26
C ASN A 547 20.26 27.65 25.68
N GLU A 548 20.99 27.81 24.57
CA GLU A 548 21.20 29.11 23.95
C GLU A 548 19.93 29.62 23.23
N PRO A 549 19.62 30.92 23.30
CA PRO A 549 18.32 31.41 22.88
C PRO A 549 18.28 31.73 21.38
N TRP A 550 17.44 30.99 20.66
CA TRP A 550 17.26 31.09 19.21
C TRP A 550 17.05 32.55 18.75
N THR A 551 17.78 32.97 17.72
CA THR A 551 17.91 34.40 17.36
C THR A 551 17.79 34.60 15.85
N TYR A 552 17.09 35.65 15.41
CA TYR A 552 16.88 35.98 14.01
C TYR A 552 17.46 37.34 13.63
N LEU A 553 17.97 37.44 12.40
CA LEU A 553 18.41 38.65 11.72
C LEU A 553 17.47 38.95 10.56
N ALA A 554 16.91 40.16 10.52
CA ALA A 554 16.10 40.63 9.41
C ALA A 554 16.90 41.57 8.50
N LEU A 555 16.93 41.28 7.20
CA LEU A 555 17.53 42.11 6.15
C LEU A 555 16.44 42.66 5.23
N GLY A 556 16.55 43.93 4.82
CA GLY A 556 15.67 44.55 3.83
C GLY A 556 15.83 43.92 2.45
N ARG A 557 14.73 43.51 1.81
CA ARG A 557 14.78 42.82 0.51
C ARG A 557 15.33 43.70 -0.62
N ARG A 558 15.13 45.02 -0.53
CA ARG A 558 15.43 45.98 -1.60
C ARG A 558 16.88 46.46 -1.60
N ASP A 559 17.49 46.55 -0.42
CA ASP A 559 18.76 47.23 -0.13
C ASP A 559 19.77 46.38 0.67
N GLY A 560 19.34 45.29 1.31
CA GLY A 560 20.15 44.47 2.20
C GLY A 560 20.33 45.03 3.60
N ALA A 561 19.65 46.14 3.94
CA ALA A 561 19.85 46.84 5.20
C ALA A 561 19.45 45.98 6.39
N LYS A 562 20.26 45.96 7.46
CA LYS A 562 19.93 45.26 8.70
C LYS A 562 18.78 45.99 9.40
N LEU A 563 17.59 45.39 9.39
CA LEU A 563 16.38 45.96 9.98
C LEU A 563 16.32 45.74 11.50
N TRP A 564 16.65 44.53 11.96
CA TRP A 564 16.74 44.18 13.38
C TRP A 564 17.47 42.84 13.61
N THR A 565 17.89 42.61 14.85
CA THR A 565 18.18 41.26 15.38
C THR A 565 17.29 41.04 16.60
N ARG A 566 16.67 39.86 16.75
CA ARG A 566 15.72 39.53 17.82
C ARG A 566 15.91 38.11 18.33
N THR A 567 15.85 37.94 19.64
CA THR A 567 16.08 36.68 20.35
C THR A 567 14.77 36.17 20.96
N TYR A 568 14.45 34.90 20.73
CA TYR A 568 13.15 34.28 20.98
C TYR A 568 13.30 33.21 22.07
N LYS A 569 12.80 33.51 23.28
CA LYS A 569 12.96 32.62 24.43
C LYS A 569 12.09 31.37 24.31
N GLY A 570 12.64 30.21 24.67
CA GLY A 570 11.92 28.95 24.74
C GLY A 570 11.65 28.27 23.40
N ILE A 571 12.37 28.66 22.35
CA ILE A 571 12.73 27.77 21.24
C ILE A 571 14.03 27.08 21.70
N LEU A 572 14.09 25.76 21.62
CA LEU A 572 15.26 24.97 22.00
C LEU A 572 16.10 24.69 20.75
N ALA A 573 17.42 24.89 20.85
CA ALA A 573 18.37 24.28 19.93
C ALA A 573 18.61 22.84 20.42
N VAL A 574 18.24 21.85 19.64
CA VAL A 574 18.52 20.42 19.91
C VAL A 574 19.27 19.89 18.67
N ALA A 575 19.57 18.58 18.59
CA ALA A 575 20.42 18.02 17.54
C ALA A 575 19.94 18.32 16.11
N ASP A 576 18.62 18.46 15.93
CA ASP A 576 17.99 18.91 14.69
C ASP A 576 17.54 20.36 14.85
N ASP A 577 17.83 21.20 13.86
CA ASP A 577 17.39 22.59 13.82
C ASP A 577 15.86 22.70 13.70
N PRO A 578 15.22 23.71 14.32
CA PRO A 578 13.77 23.88 14.24
C PRO A 578 13.28 24.27 12.84
N THR A 579 12.20 23.64 12.38
CA THR A 579 11.48 24.09 11.17
C THR A 579 10.71 25.39 11.47
N GLU A 580 10.73 26.31 10.50
CA GLU A 580 10.25 27.69 10.62
C GLU A 580 9.07 27.96 9.66
N ILE A 581 7.84 28.03 10.18
CA ILE A 581 6.64 28.37 9.40
C ILE A 581 6.16 29.79 9.78
N VAL A 582 5.92 30.67 8.80
CA VAL A 582 5.36 32.00 9.07
C VAL A 582 3.91 32.15 8.60
N SER A 583 3.07 32.69 9.49
CA SER A 583 1.67 33.02 9.26
C SER A 583 1.39 34.47 9.68
N GLY A 584 1.49 35.40 8.72
CA GLY A 584 1.33 36.83 8.95
C GLY A 584 2.46 37.42 9.79
N ASP A 585 2.20 37.68 11.08
CA ASP A 585 3.22 38.09 12.07
C ASP A 585 3.51 37.01 13.12
N LEU A 586 3.01 35.79 12.93
CA LEU A 586 3.41 34.64 13.74
C LEU A 586 4.55 33.91 13.06
N LEU A 587 5.67 33.77 13.76
CA LEU A 587 6.65 32.71 13.53
C LEU A 587 6.20 31.51 14.36
N ILE A 588 5.98 30.38 13.71
CA ILE A 588 5.78 29.08 14.33
C ILE A 588 7.11 28.33 14.21
N THR A 589 7.56 27.71 15.30
CA THR A 589 8.68 26.79 15.28
C THR A 589 8.29 25.42 15.81
N ILE A 590 8.75 24.39 15.12
CA ILE A 590 8.69 22.99 15.55
C ILE A 590 10.10 22.63 16.06
N ALA A 591 10.21 22.14 17.30
CA ALA A 591 11.48 21.83 17.94
C ALA A 591 11.30 20.69 18.96
N SER A 592 11.87 19.52 18.70
CA SER A 592 11.69 18.32 19.54
C SER A 592 10.20 17.98 19.75
N ASP A 593 9.72 17.82 20.98
CA ASP A 593 8.30 17.61 21.31
C ASP A 593 7.41 18.86 21.07
N VAL A 594 8.02 20.02 20.83
CA VAL A 594 7.38 21.32 21.00
C VAL A 594 6.98 21.96 19.69
N VAL A 595 5.72 22.36 19.58
CA VAL A 595 5.29 23.37 18.62
C VAL A 595 4.99 24.66 19.37
N SER A 596 5.56 25.79 18.97
CA SER A 596 5.26 27.07 19.58
C SER A 596 5.16 28.19 18.55
N ALA A 597 4.43 29.25 18.88
CA ALA A 597 4.36 30.43 18.02
C ALA A 597 4.67 31.71 18.79
N HIS A 598 5.42 32.59 18.15
CA HIS A 598 5.88 33.88 18.66
C HIS A 598 5.55 35.00 17.66
N GLU A 599 5.30 36.20 18.17
CA GLU A 599 5.17 37.41 17.36
C GLU A 599 6.53 37.80 16.75
N ILE A 600 6.61 37.95 15.43
CA ILE A 600 7.83 38.41 14.73
C ILE A 600 8.15 39.86 15.10
N SER A 601 7.12 40.69 15.27
CA SER A 601 7.23 42.10 15.65
C SER A 601 7.72 42.37 17.08
N SER A 602 7.62 41.39 18.00
CA SER A 602 7.93 41.59 19.43
C SER A 602 8.80 40.52 20.08
N GLY A 603 8.90 39.31 19.50
CA GLY A 603 9.52 38.14 20.12
C GLY A 603 8.67 37.44 21.18
N ARG A 604 7.45 37.94 21.47
CA ARG A 604 6.57 37.37 22.50
C ARG A 604 5.95 36.05 22.03
N ARG A 605 6.19 34.97 22.77
CA ARG A 605 5.47 33.69 22.60
C ARG A 605 3.98 33.87 22.86
N ARG A 606 3.15 33.53 21.88
CA ARG A 606 1.67 33.52 21.95
C ARG A 606 1.13 32.27 22.62
N TRP A 607 1.68 31.12 22.28
CA TRP A 607 1.28 29.80 22.78
C TRP A 607 2.42 28.78 22.66
N ARG A 608 2.28 27.67 23.38
CA ARG A 608 3.09 26.45 23.27
C ARG A 608 2.12 25.26 23.24
N PHE A 609 2.42 24.27 22.41
CA PHE A 609 1.85 22.95 22.37
C PHE A 609 3.01 21.94 22.53
N SER A 610 2.75 20.79 23.15
CA SER A 610 3.70 19.66 23.20
C SER A 610 2.99 18.42 22.68
N CYS A 611 3.69 17.65 21.87
CA CYS A 611 3.26 16.37 21.32
C CYS A 611 3.53 15.23 22.32
N GLU A 612 3.30 13.97 21.93
CA GLU A 612 3.59 12.79 22.76
C GLU A 612 5.06 12.34 22.56
N ASP A 613 5.67 12.64 21.40
CA ASP A 613 7.09 12.39 21.08
C ASP A 613 7.69 13.52 20.21
N PHE A 614 8.97 13.39 19.81
CA PHE A 614 9.69 14.28 18.89
C PHE A 614 9.01 14.42 17.52
N VAL A 615 8.94 15.64 16.99
CA VAL A 615 8.36 15.94 15.67
C VAL A 615 9.46 16.02 14.61
N TYR A 616 9.66 14.93 13.86
CA TYR A 616 10.63 14.80 12.77
C TYR A 616 10.10 15.30 11.41
N THR A 617 9.30 16.37 11.41
CA THR A 617 8.47 16.74 10.26
C THR A 617 8.34 18.25 10.12
N ASP A 618 8.50 18.79 8.91
CA ASP A 618 8.40 20.23 8.66
C ASP A 618 7.02 20.84 9.01
N GLY A 619 5.97 20.03 9.03
CA GLY A 619 4.62 20.45 9.32
C GLY A 619 3.94 21.20 8.17
N ALA A 620 2.61 21.07 8.09
CA ALA A 620 1.83 21.55 6.96
C ALA A 620 0.78 22.57 7.39
N LEU A 621 0.82 23.78 6.85
CA LEU A 621 -0.11 24.87 7.19
C LEU A 621 -1.20 25.03 6.12
N HIS A 622 -2.47 24.83 6.50
CA HIS A 622 -3.61 25.21 5.67
C HIS A 622 -4.52 26.22 6.39
N GLY A 623 -4.52 27.46 5.89
CA GLY A 623 -5.39 28.56 6.34
C GLY A 623 -5.17 28.95 7.80
N ARG A 624 -5.79 28.23 8.74
CA ARG A 624 -5.69 28.43 10.19
C ARG A 624 -5.30 27.19 10.98
N THR A 625 -5.12 26.04 10.31
CA THR A 625 -4.71 24.79 10.94
C THR A 625 -3.29 24.44 10.51
N LEU A 626 -2.44 24.17 11.49
CA LEU A 626 -1.16 23.50 11.29
C LEU A 626 -1.37 22.00 11.55
N TYR A 627 -0.81 21.16 10.69
CA TYR A 627 -0.73 19.71 10.87
C TYR A 627 0.74 19.32 11.12
N VAL A 628 0.99 18.53 12.15
CA VAL A 628 2.32 17.96 12.48
C VAL A 628 2.15 16.50 12.90
N THR A 629 3.17 15.67 12.75
CA THR A 629 3.16 14.28 13.22
C THR A 629 4.38 14.02 14.11
N ASP A 630 4.21 13.36 15.25
CA ASP A 630 5.36 12.93 16.09
C ASP A 630 5.88 11.53 15.73
N GLY A 631 7.07 11.18 16.22
CA GLY A 631 7.74 9.89 16.01
C GLY A 631 6.93 8.68 16.48
N ASP A 632 5.98 8.91 17.40
CA ASP A 632 5.01 7.93 17.91
C ASP A 632 3.77 7.75 16.98
N ALA A 633 3.88 8.31 15.77
CA ALA A 633 2.91 8.28 14.67
C ALA A 633 1.56 8.96 14.97
N VAL A 634 1.55 9.99 15.83
CA VAL A 634 0.36 10.82 16.11
C VAL A 634 0.37 12.08 15.28
N THR A 635 -0.60 12.24 14.38
CA THR A 635 -0.85 13.50 13.67
C THR A 635 -1.77 14.40 14.50
N TYR A 636 -1.38 15.66 14.68
CA TYR A 636 -2.11 16.71 15.40
C TYR A 636 -2.56 17.82 14.47
N ALA A 637 -3.80 18.29 14.62
CA ALA A 637 -4.31 19.50 13.97
C ALA A 637 -4.45 20.65 14.98
N ILE A 638 -3.68 21.72 14.82
CA ILE A 638 -3.53 22.81 15.81
C ILE A 638 -4.05 24.14 15.22
N ASP A 639 -4.92 24.87 15.94
CA ASP A 639 -5.30 26.25 15.55
C ASP A 639 -4.17 27.24 15.80
N VAL A 640 -3.62 27.80 14.72
CA VAL A 640 -2.42 28.63 14.71
C VAL A 640 -2.56 29.93 15.50
N ALA A 641 -3.77 30.44 15.76
CA ALA A 641 -3.92 31.66 16.56
C ALA A 641 -3.95 31.42 18.07
N ARG A 642 -4.20 30.17 18.52
CA ARG A 642 -4.40 29.85 19.95
C ARG A 642 -3.59 28.66 20.47
N GLY A 643 -2.91 27.90 19.61
CA GLY A 643 -2.18 26.69 20.02
C GLY A 643 -3.10 25.57 20.53
N ARG A 644 -4.39 25.61 20.17
CA ARG A 644 -5.38 24.64 20.62
C ARG A 644 -5.49 23.49 19.63
N LEU A 645 -5.46 22.27 20.15
CA LEU A 645 -5.80 21.07 19.40
C LEU A 645 -7.22 21.15 18.85
N ARG A 646 -7.41 20.72 17.61
CA ARG A 646 -8.71 20.53 16.94
C ARG A 646 -9.09 19.05 16.92
N TRP A 647 -8.16 18.23 16.43
CA TRP A 647 -8.20 16.77 16.47
C TRP A 647 -6.76 16.25 16.59
N ARG A 648 -6.60 15.01 17.08
CA ARG A 648 -5.38 14.22 16.93
C ARG A 648 -5.75 12.79 16.54
N ARG A 649 -4.89 12.13 15.77
CA ARG A 649 -5.06 10.73 15.41
C ARG A 649 -3.71 10.03 15.43
N ARG A 650 -3.62 8.94 16.18
CA ARG A 650 -2.53 7.97 16.06
C ARG A 650 -2.80 7.07 14.87
N ALA A 651 -1.81 6.88 14.00
CA ALA A 651 -1.91 5.92 12.92
C ALA A 651 -2.03 4.50 13.47
N ALA A 652 -2.85 3.64 12.84
CA ALA A 652 -2.96 2.23 13.21
C ALA A 652 -1.85 1.42 12.52
N VAL A 653 -0.60 1.79 12.82
CA VAL A 653 0.62 1.05 12.45
C VAL A 653 0.87 0.01 13.53
N ASP A 654 1.37 -1.17 13.15
CA ASP A 654 2.04 -2.03 14.12
C ASP A 654 3.22 -1.28 14.74
N ALA A 655 3.58 -1.59 15.99
CA ALA A 655 4.73 -1.00 16.65
C ALA A 655 6.04 -1.60 16.11
N ALA A 656 6.26 -1.48 14.79
CA ALA A 656 7.21 -2.25 14.00
C ALA A 656 7.81 -1.46 12.82
N SER A 657 8.04 -0.15 12.97
CA SER A 657 9.04 0.61 12.21
C SER A 657 9.43 1.88 12.98
N PRO A 658 10.73 2.20 13.18
CA PRO A 658 11.11 3.54 13.63
C PRO A 658 10.80 4.51 12.48
N MET A 659 10.19 5.66 12.79
CA MET A 659 9.82 6.62 11.75
C MET A 659 11.02 7.47 11.33
N SER A 660 11.67 7.06 10.23
CA SER A 660 12.59 7.93 9.50
C SER A 660 11.80 8.96 8.69
N GLU A 661 11.97 10.24 8.99
CA GLU A 661 11.63 11.38 8.12
C GLU A 661 10.18 11.38 7.59
N SER A 662 9.22 11.31 8.52
CA SER A 662 7.77 11.30 8.22
C SER A 662 7.23 12.66 7.79
N GLU A 663 7.47 13.10 6.54
CA GLU A 663 6.87 14.34 6.04
C GLU A 663 5.34 14.35 6.26
N THR A 664 4.85 15.34 7.01
CA THR A 664 3.42 15.63 7.08
C THR A 664 3.10 16.56 5.91
N ALA A 665 2.41 16.07 4.88
CA ALA A 665 2.12 16.82 3.67
C ALA A 665 0.63 17.17 3.54
N LEU A 666 0.29 18.04 2.60
CA LEU A 666 -1.09 18.45 2.30
C LEU A 666 -1.41 18.26 0.82
N SER A 667 -2.63 17.83 0.54
CA SER A 667 -3.28 18.02 -0.77
C SER A 667 -3.32 19.48 -1.20
N HIS A 668 -3.36 19.73 -2.51
CA HIS A 668 -3.40 21.10 -3.06
C HIS A 668 -4.66 21.88 -2.62
N SER A 669 -5.77 21.19 -2.34
CA SER A 669 -6.99 21.81 -1.82
C SER A 669 -6.96 22.08 -0.31
N GLY A 670 -6.01 21.47 0.41
CA GLY A 670 -5.96 21.45 1.87
C GLY A 670 -7.00 20.56 2.56
N ARG A 671 -7.81 19.79 1.80
CA ARG A 671 -8.87 18.92 2.34
C ARG A 671 -8.39 17.53 2.77
N THR A 672 -7.24 17.09 2.27
CA THR A 672 -6.53 15.86 2.68
C THR A 672 -5.17 16.23 3.29
N VAL A 673 -4.85 15.65 4.45
CA VAL A 673 -3.50 15.60 5.06
C VAL A 673 -2.88 14.24 4.71
N PHE A 674 -1.59 14.20 4.44
CA PHE A 674 -0.84 12.96 4.27
C PHE A 674 0.10 12.74 5.44
N GLN A 675 0.06 11.53 6.00
CA GLN A 675 1.00 11.01 6.98
C GLN A 675 1.80 9.90 6.31
N ILE A 676 3.12 9.97 6.38
CA ILE A 676 4.04 9.10 5.63
C ILE A 676 4.92 8.36 6.63
N ASN A 677 5.03 7.04 6.50
CA ASN A 677 5.98 6.23 7.25
C ASN A 677 6.87 5.43 6.29
N ALA A 678 7.73 4.55 6.80
CA ALA A 678 8.68 3.81 5.96
C ALA A 678 8.04 2.93 4.87
N SER A 679 6.79 2.49 5.00
CA SER A 679 6.14 1.53 4.07
C SER A 679 4.79 1.96 3.51
N GLU A 680 4.02 2.83 4.17
CA GLU A 680 2.74 3.35 3.68
C GLU A 680 2.53 4.86 3.86
N VAL A 681 1.63 5.40 3.03
CA VAL A 681 1.06 6.75 3.13
C VAL A 681 -0.40 6.63 3.57
N GLU A 682 -0.75 7.22 4.71
CA GLU A 682 -2.14 7.44 5.10
C GLU A 682 -2.62 8.82 4.60
N ALA A 683 -3.80 8.85 3.98
CA ALA A 683 -4.53 10.06 3.65
C ALA A 683 -5.65 10.28 4.66
N LEU A 684 -5.61 11.40 5.37
CA LEU A 684 -6.55 11.77 6.42
C LEU A 684 -7.40 12.97 5.98
N ASP A 685 -8.65 13.03 6.40
CA ASP A 685 -9.47 14.23 6.21
C ASP A 685 -8.94 15.37 7.09
N ALA A 686 -8.67 16.53 6.49
CA ALA A 686 -8.14 17.69 7.20
C ALA A 686 -9.12 18.24 8.26
N ALA A 687 -10.43 18.00 8.13
CA ALA A 687 -11.45 18.54 9.02
C ALA A 687 -11.53 17.80 10.37
N ASP A 688 -11.45 16.47 10.37
CA ASP A 688 -11.68 15.62 11.55
C ASP A 688 -10.59 14.55 11.80
N GLY A 689 -9.61 14.42 10.91
CA GLY A 689 -8.54 13.43 10.99
C GLY A 689 -8.95 12.02 10.55
N SER A 690 -10.18 11.81 10.06
CA SER A 690 -10.66 10.48 9.68
C SER A 690 -9.89 9.91 8.47
N LEU A 691 -9.61 8.61 8.50
CA LEU A 691 -8.87 7.94 7.44
C LEU A 691 -9.68 7.93 6.13
N ARG A 692 -9.21 8.67 5.13
CA ARG A 692 -9.74 8.62 3.76
C ARG A 692 -9.21 7.38 3.03
N TRP A 693 -7.90 7.13 3.03
CA TRP A 693 -7.30 5.93 2.44
C TRP A 693 -5.86 5.63 2.87
N ARG A 694 -5.36 4.42 2.56
CA ARG A 694 -3.95 4.00 2.70
C ARG A 694 -3.34 3.54 1.38
N PHE A 695 -2.08 3.90 1.12
CA PHE A 695 -1.31 3.49 -0.05
C PHE A 695 0.08 2.98 0.34
N ALA A 696 0.42 1.74 -0.05
CA ALA A 696 1.78 1.19 0.06
C ALA A 696 2.40 1.01 -1.34
N PRO A 697 3.64 1.45 -1.60
CA PRO A 697 4.32 1.18 -2.86
C PRO A 697 4.63 -0.31 -3.04
N ALA A 698 4.25 -0.87 -4.19
CA ALA A 698 4.64 -2.23 -4.60
C ALA A 698 6.17 -2.43 -4.58
N ALA A 699 6.62 -3.69 -4.39
CA ALA A 699 7.98 -4.04 -3.99
C ALA A 699 8.77 -5.00 -4.90
N ASP A 700 10.04 -4.67 -5.19
CA ASP A 700 10.99 -5.45 -6.02
C ASP A 700 12.47 -5.20 -5.59
N GLY A 701 13.03 -6.01 -4.67
CA GLY A 701 14.49 -6.06 -4.43
C GLY A 701 14.93 -6.08 -2.96
N ALA A 702 16.25 -5.96 -2.72
CA ALA A 702 16.88 -6.10 -1.38
C ALA A 702 17.33 -4.77 -0.73
N SER A 703 17.24 -3.65 -1.44
CA SER A 703 17.48 -2.28 -0.95
C SER A 703 16.41 -1.37 -1.55
N ALA A 704 15.19 -1.80 -1.28
CA ALA A 704 13.97 -1.49 -1.99
C ALA A 704 12.91 -1.67 -0.92
N GLY A 705 12.45 -0.55 -0.35
CA GLY A 705 11.81 -0.60 0.97
C GLY A 705 11.12 0.70 1.35
N ALA A 706 11.87 1.79 1.37
CA ALA A 706 11.43 3.05 1.93
C ALA A 706 10.50 3.84 0.99
N LEU A 707 9.51 4.50 1.58
CA LEU A 707 9.05 5.80 1.11
C LEU A 707 10.11 6.84 1.50
N SER A 708 10.66 7.56 0.52
CA SER A 708 11.74 8.54 0.72
C SER A 708 11.18 9.90 1.19
N GLY A 709 10.43 9.89 2.29
CA GLY A 709 9.77 11.04 2.92
C GLY A 709 8.58 11.63 2.14
N SER A 710 8.66 11.80 0.83
CA SER A 710 7.92 12.89 0.14
C SER A 710 6.60 12.56 -0.54
N VAL A 711 5.63 13.45 -0.35
CA VAL A 711 4.40 13.59 -1.16
C VAL A 711 4.25 15.01 -1.70
N LEU A 712 4.32 15.16 -3.03
CA LEU A 712 4.01 16.42 -3.71
C LEU A 712 2.57 16.49 -4.19
N SER A 713 1.87 17.59 -3.91
CA SER A 713 0.46 17.76 -4.29
C SER A 713 0.22 18.80 -5.36
N VAL A 714 -0.69 18.48 -6.28
CA VAL A 714 -1.17 19.33 -7.38
C VAL A 714 -2.70 19.31 -7.43
N PRO A 715 -3.37 20.19 -8.19
CA PRO A 715 -4.83 20.11 -8.36
C PRO A 715 -5.28 18.70 -8.79
N GLY A 716 -6.04 18.02 -7.92
CA GLY A 716 -6.62 16.70 -8.18
C GLY A 716 -5.68 15.50 -8.05
N VAL A 717 -4.37 15.66 -7.75
CA VAL A 717 -3.41 14.54 -7.69
C VAL A 717 -2.35 14.75 -6.60
N ALA A 718 -2.02 13.68 -5.87
CA ALA A 718 -0.86 13.57 -5.00
C ALA A 718 0.18 12.61 -5.61
N LEU A 719 1.45 12.99 -5.57
CA LEU A 719 2.59 12.22 -6.07
C LEU A 719 3.33 11.60 -4.88
N VAL A 720 3.19 10.30 -4.68
CA VAL A 720 3.96 9.55 -3.68
C VAL A 720 5.32 9.17 -4.28
N ARG A 721 6.42 9.46 -3.58
CA ARG A 721 7.79 9.05 -3.94
C ARG A 721 8.19 7.76 -3.20
N ASN A 722 8.86 6.86 -3.90
CA ASN A 722 9.86 5.97 -3.30
C ASN A 722 11.22 6.17 -4.01
N ASP A 723 12.26 5.47 -3.56
CA ASP A 723 13.67 5.73 -3.92
C ASP A 723 13.95 5.77 -5.43
N GLN A 724 13.11 5.11 -6.24
CA GLN A 724 13.29 5.00 -7.69
C GLN A 724 12.01 5.28 -8.50
N ALA A 725 10.88 5.62 -7.88
CA ALA A 725 9.61 5.79 -8.61
C ALA A 725 8.62 6.76 -7.97
N PHE A 726 7.81 7.39 -8.84
CA PHE A 726 6.65 8.19 -8.45
C PHE A 726 5.34 7.48 -8.82
N TYR A 727 4.35 7.61 -7.94
CA TYR A 727 2.98 7.12 -8.11
C TYR A 727 2.01 8.30 -8.01
N ALA A 728 1.19 8.50 -9.04
CA ALA A 728 0.23 9.60 -9.09
C ALA A 728 -1.17 9.16 -8.65
N LEU A 729 -1.54 9.41 -7.40
CA LEU A 729 -2.84 9.09 -6.83
C LEU A 729 -3.81 10.28 -7.01
N PRO A 730 -5.04 10.09 -7.50
CA PRO A 730 -6.00 11.18 -7.51
C PRO A 730 -6.41 11.57 -6.06
N VAL A 731 -6.62 12.86 -5.80
CA VAL A 731 -7.05 13.36 -4.47
C VAL A 731 -8.07 14.49 -4.59
N ASP A 732 -9.07 14.44 -3.71
CA ASP A 732 -10.25 15.34 -3.54
C ASP A 732 -11.38 15.26 -4.61
#